data_AF-A0A7V1XNV0-F1
#
_entry.id   AF-A0A7V1XNV0-F1
#
_cell.length_a   1.000
_cell.length_b   1.000
_cell.length_c   1.000
_cell.angle_alpha   90.00
_cell.angle_beta   90.00
_cell.angle_gamma   90.00
#
_symmetry.space_group_name_H-M   'P 1'
#
loop_
_entity.id
_entity.type
_entity.pdbx_description
1 polymer ?
#
loop_
_entity_poly.entity_id
_entity_poly.type
_entity_poly.pdbx_seq_one_letter_code
_entity_poly.pdbx_strand_id
1 'polypeptide(L)'
;MDGAPGALPGRWLHVPRLRHQSLLRGPPHPLPPLRGEDHDGEPHAPLLLPPPARARARLEDQARTHGGALLVPAGRQAPLTRAGAAGSRRGWGAGARGLRPVRAGAGAGALARAHAREGAGRAGPVVAPGIRTPPRSDLRAVGSGHAWSTAPRRGSARARRWGRLARAAPLGLASARAAEGPPRRGNEGKERTVPADTAVSLPDRARVVIIGGGVIGCNVAYHLTKLGWKDVLLLERRALTSGTTWHAAGLITSAGMAHETLLWMARYTRDLYAGLEAETGQATGWREIGHLHIARTPERLETLRREQAFVRGFGVPNEEISPKEFQQMWPEARIDDVLAAFYVPDEGRINPADVTMALAKGARMGGATILEGVPVTGFRTERHRVTGVETPYGTVECEYVVLAAGMWSRQLGELAGVNVPLQASEHYYMITEPVDWAHPDLPVVEDPDLYGYYREEGGGILVGLFEPVAGPWSVDRVPDDIEFASLPPDWDRVGPYLERAMDRFPRLREAGIKTMFCGPESFTPDLGPLMGEAPELDGFFVAAGMNSLGILLGGGVGALTAQWIVDGVPDQDVMGFAIDRTMPHERTRAFRRDRTVEQLGALFGDAVWPNWHPKTARNVRRSALHDRLAARGAYFGVTSGYEYPEWFADPGVEPHVTHGWHRDESFPSQQREHRAIREAVGMIDMSLMANIIVQGRDAEAVLNRLSDNDISVPIGRVVYTQWLNERGGIEADVTVTRLAEDRFMVVSTDLTHRRVLARLRRYTPEGAHVSVTDVSAGTTLMTVQGPRSRELLSRLTSADLSNEAFPYMTAREIDVHYAQVLALRVTYVGELGWELHVPSDLALTVYDALVEAGSDLGYRDVGLLAMNSLRLEKAYRDYGLDVDNTDTPIECGLGFCVAWDKPGGFIGREALLRQREAGPPKRRLVQFLLKDPEPLLFGGEPILRDGEWVGYNRVGAYGHTLGGAVGLGMVEDERGIPAEAIEEWSF
;
A
#
# COMPACT_ATOMS: atom_id res chain seq x y z
N MET A 1 -7.34 -47.49 -47.26
CA MET A 1 -6.04 -47.93 -47.76
C MET A 1 -4.99 -47.00 -47.17
N ASP A 2 -4.63 -47.30 -45.92
CA ASP A 2 -3.27 -47.56 -45.42
C ASP A 2 -2.12 -46.66 -45.92
N GLY A 3 -1.34 -46.08 -44.99
CA GLY A 3 -0.05 -45.47 -45.33
C GLY A 3 0.50 -44.43 -44.34
N ALA A 4 1.20 -44.89 -43.30
CA ALA A 4 2.16 -44.11 -42.49
C ALA A 4 3.28 -45.08 -42.02
N PRO A 5 4.44 -44.65 -41.46
CA PRO A 5 4.89 -43.29 -41.15
C PRO A 5 6.32 -42.98 -41.69
N GLY A 6 6.93 -41.86 -41.28
CA GLY A 6 8.37 -41.60 -41.42
C GLY A 6 8.81 -40.26 -40.82
N ALA A 7 9.86 -40.25 -39.98
CA ALA A 7 10.33 -39.05 -39.27
C ALA A 7 11.87 -38.98 -39.16
N LEU A 8 12.42 -37.77 -39.11
CA LEU A 8 13.82 -37.48 -38.77
C LEU A 8 13.91 -36.16 -37.95
N PRO A 9 14.93 -35.98 -37.08
CA PRO A 9 14.90 -34.96 -36.03
C PRO A 9 15.58 -33.62 -36.38
N GLY A 10 15.05 -32.53 -35.82
CA GLY A 10 15.70 -31.22 -35.78
C GLY A 10 16.76 -31.11 -34.68
N ARG A 11 17.80 -30.31 -34.90
CA ARG A 11 18.88 -30.05 -33.92
C ARG A 11 18.55 -28.85 -33.03
N TRP A 12 18.77 -29.00 -31.73
CA TRP A 12 18.81 -27.87 -30.79
C TRP A 12 20.22 -27.28 -30.73
N LEU A 13 20.32 -25.95 -30.66
CA LEU A 13 21.60 -25.22 -30.54
C LEU A 13 22.00 -25.06 -29.07
N HIS A 14 23.24 -25.42 -28.76
CA HIS A 14 23.80 -25.32 -27.41
C HIS A 14 24.65 -24.03 -27.29
N VAL A 15 24.28 -23.13 -26.39
CA VAL A 15 25.14 -21.99 -25.98
C VAL A 15 26.03 -22.45 -24.80
N PRO A 16 27.36 -22.21 -24.81
CA PRO A 16 28.28 -22.83 -23.86
C PRO A 16 28.41 -22.09 -22.52
N ARG A 17 28.79 -22.83 -21.48
CA ARG A 17 29.11 -22.30 -20.14
C ARG A 17 30.51 -21.66 -20.11
N LEU A 18 30.63 -20.48 -19.51
CA LEU A 18 31.93 -19.93 -19.08
C LEU A 18 32.45 -20.69 -17.83
N ARG A 19 33.77 -20.74 -17.67
CA ARG A 19 34.47 -21.27 -16.48
C ARG A 19 35.47 -20.25 -15.95
N HIS A 20 35.52 -20.05 -14.64
CA HIS A 20 36.65 -19.39 -13.99
C HIS A 20 37.88 -20.31 -13.96
N GLN A 21 39.06 -19.73 -14.22
CA GLN A 21 40.36 -20.18 -13.72
C GLN A 21 41.24 -18.96 -13.39
N SER A 22 42.33 -19.18 -12.66
CA SER A 22 43.15 -18.14 -12.01
C SER A 22 44.65 -18.30 -12.31
N LEU A 23 45.43 -17.21 -12.16
CA LEU A 23 46.80 -17.12 -11.56
C LEU A 23 47.77 -16.11 -12.24
N LEU A 24 48.08 -15.02 -11.51
CA LEU A 24 49.42 -14.47 -11.17
C LEU A 24 50.57 -14.24 -12.20
N ARG A 25 51.07 -12.98 -12.20
CA ARG A 25 52.50 -12.48 -12.25
C ARG A 25 53.31 -12.26 -13.57
N GLY A 26 53.26 -11.01 -14.08
CA GLY A 26 54.41 -10.15 -14.54
C GLY A 26 55.29 -10.58 -15.74
N PRO A 27 56.32 -9.79 -16.18
CA PRO A 27 56.76 -8.41 -15.82
C PRO A 27 56.74 -7.39 -17.03
N PRO A 28 57.23 -6.11 -16.92
CA PRO A 28 56.90 -5.01 -17.87
C PRO A 28 58.06 -4.33 -18.68
N HIS A 29 57.71 -3.29 -19.47
CA HIS A 29 58.51 -2.24 -20.18
C HIS A 29 59.20 -2.59 -21.54
N PRO A 30 59.60 -1.59 -22.40
CA PRO A 30 59.45 -0.11 -22.34
C PRO A 30 58.84 0.59 -23.61
N LEU A 31 58.77 1.93 -23.59
CA LEU A 31 58.38 2.84 -24.71
C LEU A 31 59.54 3.12 -25.71
N PRO A 32 59.24 3.68 -26.90
CA PRO A 32 59.74 5.04 -27.23
C PRO A 32 58.75 5.96 -28.00
N PRO A 33 59.04 7.29 -28.17
CA PRO A 33 58.08 8.31 -28.63
C PRO A 33 58.52 9.12 -29.89
N LEU A 34 57.74 10.15 -30.32
CA LEU A 34 58.15 11.55 -30.65
C LEU A 34 57.25 12.30 -31.68
N ARG A 35 56.83 13.55 -31.32
CA ARG A 35 56.60 14.79 -32.16
C ARG A 35 55.64 14.74 -33.39
N GLY A 36 54.95 15.83 -33.77
CA GLY A 36 54.77 17.19 -33.20
C GLY A 36 54.48 18.25 -34.30
N GLU A 37 53.83 19.38 -33.96
CA GLU A 37 53.73 20.67 -34.73
C GLU A 37 53.05 20.63 -36.14
N ASP A 38 52.31 21.63 -36.66
CA ASP A 38 51.67 22.83 -36.09
C ASP A 38 50.65 23.49 -37.08
N HIS A 39 49.88 24.47 -36.59
CA HIS A 39 49.26 25.64 -37.26
C HIS A 39 48.07 25.59 -38.28
N ASP A 40 47.07 26.43 -37.93
CA ASP A 40 46.21 27.35 -38.73
C ASP A 40 45.07 26.89 -39.68
N GLY A 41 43.86 27.42 -39.43
CA GLY A 41 42.71 27.36 -40.35
C GLY A 41 41.32 27.73 -39.77
N GLU A 42 41.06 29.02 -39.49
CA GLU A 42 39.73 29.57 -39.13
C GLU A 42 39.29 30.64 -40.17
N PRO A 43 38.02 31.13 -40.22
CA PRO A 43 36.76 30.60 -39.67
C PRO A 43 35.60 30.55 -40.70
N HIS A 44 34.48 29.90 -40.37
CA HIS A 44 33.14 30.27 -40.89
C HIS A 44 32.00 29.79 -39.95
N ALA A 45 30.86 30.52 -39.97
CA ALA A 45 29.80 30.41 -38.97
C ALA A 45 28.67 29.41 -39.33
N PRO A 46 27.97 28.82 -38.34
CA PRO A 46 26.86 27.90 -38.57
C PRO A 46 25.53 28.61 -38.91
N LEU A 47 24.72 27.97 -39.74
CA LEU A 47 23.32 28.34 -39.99
C LEU A 47 22.39 27.69 -38.95
N LEU A 48 21.64 28.51 -38.23
CA LEU A 48 20.57 28.08 -37.31
C LEU A 48 19.19 28.38 -37.92
N LEU A 49 18.33 27.37 -37.99
CA LEU A 49 16.87 27.51 -38.04
C LEU A 49 16.21 26.44 -37.14
N PRO A 50 15.01 26.69 -36.59
CA PRO A 50 14.70 26.25 -35.22
C PRO A 50 13.56 25.22 -35.09
N PRO A 51 13.40 24.59 -33.92
CA PRO A 51 12.17 23.89 -33.54
C PRO A 51 11.00 24.89 -33.34
N PRO A 52 9.74 24.48 -33.58
CA PRO A 52 8.57 25.32 -33.37
C PRO A 52 8.15 25.35 -31.88
N ALA A 53 7.57 26.47 -31.45
CA ALA A 53 7.06 26.69 -30.10
C ALA A 53 5.70 27.39 -30.13
N ARG A 54 4.92 27.30 -29.02
CA ARG A 54 4.05 28.35 -28.41
C ARG A 54 3.04 27.74 -27.42
N ALA A 55 2.55 28.42 -26.39
CA ALA A 55 3.08 29.56 -25.60
C ALA A 55 2.15 29.85 -24.40
N ARG A 56 2.71 30.24 -23.25
CA ARG A 56 2.08 31.24 -22.36
C ARG A 56 2.66 32.62 -22.69
N ALA A 57 1.92 33.69 -22.39
CA ALA A 57 2.34 35.06 -22.69
C ALA A 57 2.03 36.00 -21.52
N ARG A 58 2.96 36.92 -21.21
CA ARG A 58 2.69 38.22 -20.58
C ARG A 58 3.82 39.22 -20.84
N LEU A 59 3.42 40.49 -20.79
CA LEU A 59 4.08 41.69 -21.31
C LEU A 59 5.44 42.06 -20.67
N GLU A 60 6.22 42.82 -21.44
CA GLU A 60 7.33 43.66 -20.96
C GLU A 60 6.78 44.99 -20.40
N ASP A 61 7.42 45.55 -19.36
CA ASP A 61 8.17 46.83 -19.43
C ASP A 61 8.60 47.31 -18.03
N GLN A 62 9.89 47.67 -17.92
CA GLN A 62 10.46 48.84 -17.25
C GLN A 62 11.80 48.55 -16.56
N ALA A 63 12.82 49.32 -16.95
CA ALA A 63 14.15 49.30 -16.35
C ALA A 63 14.37 50.56 -15.49
N ARG A 64 15.23 50.47 -14.46
CA ARG A 64 16.39 51.38 -14.29
C ARG A 64 17.26 51.15 -13.03
N THR A 65 18.58 51.15 -13.28
CA THR A 65 19.68 51.75 -12.50
C THR A 65 20.14 51.23 -11.12
N HIS A 66 21.46 51.01 -11.07
CA HIS A 66 22.39 51.03 -9.92
C HIS A 66 22.34 49.81 -8.97
N GLY A 67 23.46 49.35 -8.41
CA GLY A 67 24.86 49.74 -8.64
C GLY A 67 25.81 48.80 -7.87
N GLY A 68 26.86 48.30 -8.51
CA GLY A 68 27.67 47.20 -7.97
C GLY A 68 28.90 47.59 -7.16
N ALA A 69 29.52 46.60 -6.52
CA ALA A 69 30.90 46.63 -6.04
C ALA A 69 31.47 45.19 -5.97
N LEU A 70 32.71 44.99 -6.43
CA LEU A 70 33.51 43.82 -6.05
C LEU A 70 34.19 44.10 -4.70
N LEU A 71 34.46 43.08 -3.90
CA LEU A 71 35.66 43.06 -3.05
C LEU A 71 36.11 41.64 -2.67
N VAL A 72 37.39 41.38 -2.89
CA VAL A 72 38.17 40.18 -2.54
C VAL A 72 39.50 40.75 -2.03
N PRO A 73 40.02 40.38 -0.84
CA PRO A 73 41.04 39.31 -0.82
C PRO A 73 41.23 38.47 0.48
N ALA A 74 41.59 37.20 0.23
CA ALA A 74 42.66 36.38 0.84
C ALA A 74 43.13 36.54 2.31
N GLY A 75 43.35 35.40 2.98
CA GLY A 75 44.20 35.28 4.17
C GLY A 75 44.52 33.83 4.57
N ARG A 76 45.75 33.35 4.32
CA ARG A 76 46.26 32.05 4.83
C ARG A 76 47.09 32.28 6.10
N GLN A 77 47.02 31.36 7.08
CA GLN A 77 48.17 30.58 7.60
C GLN A 77 47.73 29.60 8.72
N ALA A 78 48.64 28.71 9.14
CA ALA A 78 48.35 27.56 10.04
C ALA A 78 49.32 27.50 11.26
N PRO A 79 49.76 26.34 11.80
CA PRO A 79 49.33 25.89 13.13
C PRO A 79 50.43 25.92 14.21
N LEU A 80 50.06 25.77 15.49
CA LEU A 80 51.00 25.63 16.62
C LEU A 80 50.57 24.56 17.63
N THR A 81 51.54 24.05 18.41
CA THR A 81 51.39 22.85 19.28
C THR A 81 52.07 22.96 20.65
N ARG A 82 51.40 22.41 21.68
CA ARG A 82 51.90 21.78 22.94
C ARG A 82 52.75 22.56 23.99
N ALA A 83 52.40 22.25 25.25
CA ALA A 83 53.19 22.33 26.52
C ALA A 83 53.56 23.73 27.07
N GLY A 84 53.77 23.96 28.38
CA GLY A 84 53.68 23.12 29.61
C GLY A 84 54.27 23.89 30.82
N ALA A 85 54.34 23.42 32.08
CA ALA A 85 53.78 22.25 32.79
C ALA A 85 54.04 22.38 34.34
N ALA A 86 53.60 21.39 35.14
CA ALA A 86 53.83 21.18 36.60
C ALA A 86 52.98 22.01 37.59
N GLY A 87 52.57 21.49 38.76
CA GLY A 87 52.76 20.17 39.41
C GLY A 87 51.96 20.12 40.75
N SER A 88 52.07 19.19 41.71
CA SER A 88 52.79 17.90 41.92
C SER A 88 52.22 17.25 43.24
N ARG A 89 52.67 16.19 43.94
CA ARG A 89 53.87 15.32 43.96
C ARG A 89 53.61 14.08 44.89
N ARG A 90 54.30 12.94 44.67
CA ARG A 90 54.44 11.71 45.53
C ARG A 90 53.22 10.73 45.57
N GLY A 91 53.40 9.39 45.52
CA GLY A 91 54.55 8.58 45.05
C GLY A 91 54.68 7.14 45.63
N TRP A 92 55.55 6.32 44.99
CA TRP A 92 56.03 4.96 45.39
C TRP A 92 54.98 3.81 45.27
N GLY A 93 55.31 2.54 44.98
CA GLY A 93 56.56 1.83 44.65
C GLY A 93 56.25 0.40 44.08
N ALA A 94 57.23 -0.37 43.57
CA ALA A 94 56.99 -1.55 42.70
C ALA A 94 57.42 -2.94 43.26
N GLY A 95 56.88 -4.04 42.68
CA GLY A 95 57.25 -5.45 42.92
C GLY A 95 56.44 -6.43 42.01
N ALA A 96 56.94 -7.64 41.68
CA ALA A 96 56.33 -8.47 40.61
C ALA A 96 56.58 -10.01 40.62
N ARG A 97 55.68 -10.74 39.91
CA ARG A 97 55.72 -12.16 39.40
C ARG A 97 55.54 -13.32 40.43
N GLY A 98 54.83 -14.40 40.04
CA GLY A 98 54.60 -15.55 40.96
C GLY A 98 53.81 -16.83 40.57
N LEU A 99 53.67 -17.25 39.30
CA LEU A 99 53.31 -18.64 38.86
C LEU A 99 51.97 -19.33 39.28
N ARG A 100 51.73 -20.52 38.69
CA ARG A 100 50.51 -21.40 38.58
C ARG A 100 50.85 -22.83 39.15
N PRO A 101 50.01 -23.92 39.08
CA PRO A 101 48.53 -24.14 38.94
C PRO A 101 48.00 -25.28 39.91
N VAL A 102 46.94 -26.06 39.52
CA VAL A 102 46.45 -27.38 40.08
C VAL A 102 45.57 -27.28 41.36
N ARG A 103 44.45 -28.00 41.65
CA ARG A 103 43.48 -28.99 41.04
C ARG A 103 42.10 -28.75 41.76
N ALA A 104 40.86 -28.93 41.25
CA ALA A 104 40.07 -30.05 40.66
C ALA A 104 39.11 -30.81 41.63
N GLY A 105 37.96 -31.28 41.12
CA GLY A 105 36.84 -31.96 41.84
C GLY A 105 35.61 -31.04 42.00
N ALA A 106 34.36 -31.28 41.52
CA ALA A 106 33.58 -32.42 40.98
C ALA A 106 32.62 -33.12 41.98
N GLY A 107 31.34 -33.31 41.57
CA GLY A 107 30.21 -33.84 42.36
C GLY A 107 29.33 -32.73 42.97
N ALA A 108 28.01 -32.57 42.77
CA ALA A 108 26.87 -33.38 42.31
C ALA A 108 26.06 -34.13 43.41
N GLY A 109 24.71 -34.02 43.34
CA GLY A 109 23.74 -34.55 44.34
C GLY A 109 23.37 -33.50 45.40
N ALA A 110 22.15 -32.96 45.60
CA ALA A 110 20.74 -33.30 45.29
C ALA A 110 19.96 -34.04 46.42
N LEU A 111 18.75 -33.52 46.71
CA LEU A 111 17.68 -34.06 47.58
C LEU A 111 17.95 -34.10 49.12
N ALA A 112 16.97 -34.01 50.04
CA ALA A 112 15.60 -33.45 50.03
C ALA A 112 14.98 -33.43 51.47
N ARG A 113 13.76 -32.86 51.61
CA ARG A 113 12.74 -33.07 52.69
C ARG A 113 12.88 -32.33 54.04
N ALA A 114 12.40 -31.09 54.02
CA ALA A 114 11.37 -30.47 54.91
C ALA A 114 10.94 -31.10 56.26
N HIS A 115 10.68 -30.22 57.24
CA HIS A 115 9.61 -30.34 58.24
C HIS A 115 8.94 -28.96 58.50
N ALA A 116 7.68 -28.94 58.93
CA ALA A 116 6.91 -27.73 59.33
C ALA A 116 7.09 -27.42 60.85
N ARG A 117 6.58 -26.36 61.51
CA ARG A 117 5.31 -25.57 61.49
C ARG A 117 5.54 -24.26 62.32
N GLU A 118 4.72 -23.19 62.41
CA GLU A 118 3.52 -22.67 61.70
C GLU A 118 3.25 -21.18 62.12
N GLY A 119 2.62 -20.36 61.28
CA GLY A 119 1.96 -19.07 61.65
C GLY A 119 2.73 -17.78 61.32
N ALA A 120 2.08 -16.63 61.04
CA ALA A 120 0.66 -16.36 60.74
C ALA A 120 0.46 -14.98 60.03
N GLY A 121 -0.60 -14.83 59.21
CA GLY A 121 -0.93 -13.61 58.42
C GLY A 121 -0.34 -13.65 57.00
N ARG A 122 -1.04 -13.68 55.83
CA ARG A 122 -2.41 -13.31 55.36
C ARG A 122 -2.68 -11.79 55.33
N ALA A 123 -3.21 -11.20 54.25
CA ALA A 123 -3.65 -11.68 52.91
C ALA A 123 -3.63 -10.49 51.89
N GLY A 124 -3.86 -10.59 50.57
CA GLY A 124 -4.07 -11.73 49.64
C GLY A 124 -4.66 -11.24 48.28
N PRO A 125 -4.43 -11.92 47.13
CA PRO A 125 -4.82 -11.45 45.79
C PRO A 125 -6.14 -12.05 45.25
N VAL A 126 -6.64 -11.50 44.13
CA VAL A 126 -7.91 -11.85 43.44
C VAL A 126 -7.63 -11.99 41.92
N VAL A 127 -7.47 -13.21 41.39
CA VAL A 127 -8.45 -14.09 40.69
C VAL A 127 -8.63 -13.80 39.19
N ALA A 128 -8.44 -14.85 38.38
CA ALA A 128 -8.98 -15.01 37.03
C ALA A 128 -9.77 -16.34 36.95
N PRO A 129 -10.90 -16.42 36.22
CA PRO A 129 -11.74 -17.62 36.19
C PRO A 129 -11.41 -18.57 35.02
N GLY A 130 -11.43 -19.88 35.28
CA GLY A 130 -11.41 -20.94 34.27
C GLY A 130 -12.71 -21.73 34.25
N ILE A 131 -13.12 -22.23 33.08
CA ILE A 131 -14.31 -23.09 32.90
C ILE A 131 -13.88 -24.55 32.73
N ARG A 132 -14.66 -25.49 33.29
CA ARG A 132 -14.36 -26.93 33.32
C ARG A 132 -14.98 -27.68 32.14
N THR A 133 -14.28 -28.69 31.64
CA THR A 133 -14.82 -29.76 30.78
C THR A 133 -15.29 -30.97 31.61
N PRO A 134 -16.33 -31.70 31.16
CA PRO A 134 -16.69 -33.03 31.68
C PRO A 134 -16.00 -34.18 30.89
N PRO A 135 -15.94 -35.42 31.44
CA PRO A 135 -15.29 -36.57 30.81
C PRO A 135 -16.14 -37.32 29.77
N ARG A 136 -15.52 -38.26 29.05
CA ARG A 136 -16.07 -38.98 27.88
C ARG A 136 -16.90 -40.24 28.20
N SER A 137 -17.88 -40.48 27.33
CA SER A 137 -18.57 -41.76 27.04
C SER A 137 -19.28 -41.62 25.67
N ASP A 138 -19.33 -42.59 24.74
CA ASP A 138 -18.75 -43.94 24.74
C ASP A 138 -18.41 -44.44 23.30
N LEU A 139 -18.77 -45.68 22.95
CA LEU A 139 -18.35 -46.46 21.78
C LEU A 139 -19.33 -46.52 20.58
N ARG A 140 -18.75 -46.67 19.36
CA ARG A 140 -19.29 -47.33 18.14
C ARG A 140 -20.43 -46.65 17.35
N ALA A 141 -20.67 -46.94 16.05
CA ALA A 141 -19.83 -47.35 14.91
C ALA A 141 -20.68 -47.45 13.61
N VAL A 142 -20.02 -47.37 12.43
CA VAL A 142 -20.53 -47.72 11.06
C VAL A 142 -21.63 -46.80 10.47
N GLY A 143 -21.56 -46.49 9.16
CA GLY A 143 -22.67 -45.84 8.44
C GLY A 143 -22.36 -45.16 7.10
N SER A 144 -21.96 -45.90 6.06
CA SER A 144 -21.76 -45.37 4.69
C SER A 144 -23.05 -45.35 3.85
N GLY A 145 -23.38 -44.28 3.11
CA GLY A 145 -24.47 -44.34 2.11
C GLY A 145 -24.93 -43.05 1.39
N HIS A 146 -24.46 -42.88 0.14
CA HIS A 146 -25.19 -42.41 -1.06
C HIS A 146 -26.31 -41.33 -1.02
N ALA A 147 -25.93 -40.12 -1.48
CA ALA A 147 -26.46 -39.44 -2.70
C ALA A 147 -27.91 -38.86 -2.80
N TRP A 148 -28.12 -38.11 -3.91
CA TRP A 148 -29.37 -37.56 -4.50
C TRP A 148 -29.98 -36.23 -3.97
N SER A 149 -29.38 -35.12 -4.44
CA SER A 149 -29.96 -34.09 -5.35
C SER A 149 -31.42 -33.59 -5.26
N THR A 150 -31.59 -32.34 -5.74
CA THR A 150 -32.82 -31.65 -6.21
C THR A 150 -33.69 -30.89 -5.19
N ALA A 151 -33.95 -29.64 -5.55
CA ALA A 151 -35.03 -28.77 -5.09
C ALA A 151 -36.04 -28.61 -6.26
N PRO A 152 -37.04 -27.69 -6.27
CA PRO A 152 -37.57 -26.82 -5.21
C PRO A 152 -39.11 -26.87 -5.10
N ARG A 153 -39.72 -26.06 -4.21
CA ARG A 153 -41.06 -25.47 -4.47
C ARG A 153 -41.38 -24.23 -3.63
N ARG A 154 -42.21 -23.36 -4.20
CA ARG A 154 -42.75 -22.13 -3.57
C ARG A 154 -43.96 -22.45 -2.68
N GLY A 155 -44.17 -21.64 -1.65
CA GLY A 155 -45.40 -21.57 -0.85
C GLY A 155 -45.50 -20.20 -0.16
N SER A 156 -46.70 -19.65 0.01
CA SER A 156 -46.88 -18.24 0.43
C SER A 156 -48.03 -18.04 1.43
N ALA A 157 -48.09 -16.81 1.98
CA ALA A 157 -49.26 -16.10 2.54
C ALA A 157 -49.51 -16.09 4.07
N ARG A 158 -49.60 -14.84 4.56
CA ARG A 158 -50.57 -14.30 5.54
C ARG A 158 -50.51 -14.72 7.02
N ALA A 159 -49.75 -13.88 7.74
CA ALA A 159 -50.03 -13.30 9.06
C ALA A 159 -51.46 -13.40 9.66
N ARG A 160 -51.51 -13.51 11.00
CA ARG A 160 -52.60 -13.01 11.88
C ARG A 160 -52.03 -12.38 13.17
N ARG A 161 -52.89 -11.70 13.93
CA ARG A 161 -52.59 -10.73 15.01
C ARG A 161 -52.82 -11.35 16.42
N TRP A 162 -53.03 -10.47 17.42
CA TRP A 162 -53.17 -10.73 18.89
C TRP A 162 -51.83 -10.88 19.63
N GLY A 163 -51.66 -10.42 20.88
CA GLY A 163 -52.55 -9.62 21.75
C GLY A 163 -51.80 -9.14 23.01
N ARG A 164 -52.21 -8.02 23.64
CA ARG A 164 -51.54 -7.45 24.83
C ARG A 164 -52.02 -8.11 26.13
N LEU A 165 -51.14 -8.25 27.13
CA LEU A 165 -51.43 -8.03 28.57
C LEU A 165 -50.12 -7.92 29.38
N ALA A 166 -50.21 -7.55 30.67
CA ALA A 166 -49.38 -6.45 31.18
C ALA A 166 -48.97 -6.51 32.67
N ARG A 167 -48.04 -5.60 33.03
CA ARG A 167 -47.65 -5.11 34.37
C ARG A 167 -46.97 -6.08 35.35
N ALA A 168 -45.74 -5.70 35.76
CA ALA A 168 -45.39 -5.52 37.18
C ALA A 168 -44.16 -4.59 37.32
N ALA A 169 -44.13 -3.81 38.40
CA ALA A 169 -43.00 -3.06 38.97
C ALA A 169 -43.27 -2.96 40.49
N PRO A 170 -42.28 -2.69 41.36
CA PRO A 170 -42.05 -1.29 41.78
C PRO A 170 -40.62 -0.93 42.31
N LEU A 171 -40.48 0.32 42.79
CA LEU A 171 -39.40 0.88 43.64
C LEU A 171 -38.04 1.17 42.96
N GLY A 172 -37.39 2.34 43.14
CA GLY A 172 -37.89 3.66 43.60
C GLY A 172 -37.05 4.32 44.71
N LEU A 173 -36.34 5.41 44.37
CA LEU A 173 -35.76 6.42 45.28
C LEU A 173 -35.52 7.73 44.48
N ALA A 174 -35.46 8.90 45.13
CA ALA A 174 -35.57 10.19 44.42
C ALA A 174 -34.94 11.41 45.13
N SER A 175 -34.41 12.34 44.33
CA SER A 175 -34.16 13.78 44.61
C SER A 175 -33.62 14.44 43.32
N ALA A 176 -33.80 15.72 42.99
CA ALA A 176 -34.64 16.80 43.51
C ALA A 176 -35.07 17.71 42.34
N ARG A 177 -35.96 18.70 42.57
CA ARG A 177 -36.46 19.63 41.54
C ARG A 177 -35.79 21.01 41.60
N ALA A 178 -35.58 21.63 40.44
CA ALA A 178 -35.66 23.08 40.25
C ALA A 178 -37.02 23.42 39.58
N ALA A 179 -37.46 24.68 39.63
CA ALA A 179 -38.85 25.06 39.31
C ALA A 179 -38.98 25.85 38.00
N GLU A 180 -40.04 25.54 37.23
CA GLU A 180 -40.48 26.29 36.05
C GLU A 180 -41.54 27.33 36.42
N GLY A 181 -41.53 28.48 35.73
CA GLY A 181 -42.62 29.46 35.73
C GLY A 181 -43.53 29.29 34.50
N PRO A 182 -44.78 29.80 34.54
CA PRO A 182 -45.73 29.61 33.44
C PRO A 182 -45.34 30.41 32.17
N PRO A 183 -45.47 29.82 30.96
CA PRO A 183 -45.10 30.47 29.71
C PRO A 183 -46.06 31.60 29.33
N ARG A 184 -45.52 32.67 28.74
CA ARG A 184 -46.31 33.74 28.12
C ARG A 184 -46.71 33.35 26.69
N ARG A 185 -47.93 33.70 26.28
CA ARG A 185 -48.40 33.54 24.89
C ARG A 185 -47.59 34.42 23.93
N GLY A 186 -47.24 33.88 22.76
CA GLY A 186 -46.69 34.62 21.63
C GLY A 186 -46.96 33.87 20.32
N ASN A 187 -47.47 34.59 19.32
CA ASN A 187 -47.80 34.21 17.94
C ASN A 187 -48.01 32.71 17.59
N GLU A 188 -49.24 32.41 17.16
CA GLU A 188 -49.54 31.24 16.32
C GLU A 188 -48.74 31.32 15.02
N GLY A 189 -47.77 30.42 14.85
CA GLY A 189 -47.03 30.30 13.60
C GLY A 189 -47.92 29.78 12.48
N LYS A 190 -47.89 30.43 11.32
CA LYS A 190 -48.44 29.81 10.10
C LYS A 190 -47.67 28.51 9.85
N GLU A 191 -48.38 27.38 9.81
CA GLU A 191 -47.82 26.16 9.24
C GLU A 191 -47.39 26.47 7.80
N ARG A 192 -46.08 26.48 7.56
CA ARG A 192 -45.52 26.61 6.23
C ARG A 192 -45.64 25.26 5.56
N THR A 193 -46.83 25.00 5.01
CA THR A 193 -47.11 23.80 4.22
C THR A 193 -46.03 23.65 3.14
N VAL A 194 -45.21 22.60 3.29
CA VAL A 194 -44.30 22.17 2.23
C VAL A 194 -45.18 21.79 1.03
N PRO A 195 -44.92 22.29 -0.18
CA PRO A 195 -45.65 21.86 -1.36
C PRO A 195 -45.49 20.35 -1.54
N ALA A 196 -46.60 19.62 -1.43
CA ALA A 196 -46.66 18.29 -1.99
C ALA A 196 -46.63 18.39 -3.53
N ASP A 197 -46.07 17.37 -4.16
CA ASP A 197 -46.06 17.16 -5.61
C ASP A 197 -45.19 18.12 -6.45
N THR A 198 -43.88 18.06 -6.23
CA THR A 198 -42.96 17.82 -7.35
C THR A 198 -42.44 16.39 -7.22
N ALA A 199 -43.10 15.43 -7.88
CA ALA A 199 -42.60 14.06 -7.96
C ALA A 199 -41.19 14.03 -8.58
N VAL A 200 -40.25 13.33 -7.95
CA VAL A 200 -38.89 13.18 -8.49
C VAL A 200 -38.95 12.28 -9.72
N SER A 201 -38.83 12.88 -10.91
CA SER A 201 -38.78 12.14 -12.18
C SER A 201 -37.38 11.55 -12.36
N LEU A 202 -37.24 10.25 -12.08
CA LEU A 202 -36.07 9.48 -12.50
C LEU A 202 -36.12 9.22 -14.01
N PRO A 203 -34.97 9.12 -14.70
CA PRO A 203 -34.90 8.50 -16.02
C PRO A 203 -35.02 6.98 -15.88
N ASP A 204 -35.68 6.31 -16.82
CA ASP A 204 -35.80 4.83 -16.81
C ASP A 204 -34.42 4.14 -16.91
N ARG A 205 -33.45 4.79 -17.55
CA ARG A 205 -32.10 4.30 -17.79
C ARG A 205 -31.07 5.44 -17.75
N ALA A 206 -29.89 5.15 -17.23
CA ALA A 206 -28.67 5.95 -17.40
C ALA A 206 -27.52 5.00 -17.76
N ARG A 207 -26.48 5.45 -18.47
CA ARG A 207 -25.33 4.57 -18.75
C ARG A 207 -24.56 4.26 -17.47
N VAL A 208 -24.39 5.29 -16.63
CA VAL A 208 -23.70 5.20 -15.33
C VAL A 208 -24.48 5.91 -14.24
N VAL A 209 -24.63 5.25 -13.09
CA VAL A 209 -25.24 5.81 -11.88
C VAL A 209 -24.18 6.00 -10.80
N ILE A 210 -23.90 7.25 -10.44
CA ILE A 210 -22.99 7.66 -9.39
C ILE A 210 -23.80 7.85 -8.10
N ILE A 211 -23.32 7.29 -7.00
CA ILE A 211 -24.04 7.27 -5.72
C ILE A 211 -23.25 8.08 -4.69
N GLY A 212 -23.81 9.22 -4.27
CA GLY A 212 -23.21 10.16 -3.33
C GLY A 212 -22.83 11.49 -3.98
N GLY A 213 -23.41 12.58 -3.49
CA GLY A 213 -23.19 13.97 -3.91
C GLY A 213 -22.09 14.71 -3.13
N GLY A 214 -21.11 13.97 -2.61
CA GLY A 214 -19.88 14.55 -2.07
C GLY A 214 -18.90 14.95 -3.18
N VAL A 215 -17.79 15.57 -2.79
CA VAL A 215 -16.73 16.05 -3.71
C VAL A 215 -16.26 14.98 -4.71
N ILE A 216 -16.15 13.71 -4.29
CA ILE A 216 -15.73 12.59 -5.15
C ILE A 216 -16.77 12.29 -6.23
N GLY A 217 -18.05 12.15 -5.87
CA GLY A 217 -19.10 11.86 -6.84
C GLY A 217 -19.28 12.99 -7.85
N CYS A 218 -19.22 14.24 -7.41
CA CYS A 218 -19.24 15.41 -8.30
C CYS A 218 -18.02 15.46 -9.23
N ASN A 219 -16.82 15.11 -8.75
CA ASN A 219 -15.62 14.97 -9.58
C ASN A 219 -15.78 13.86 -10.62
N VAL A 220 -16.26 12.67 -10.26
CA VAL A 220 -16.49 11.56 -11.22
C VAL A 220 -17.52 11.97 -12.28
N ALA A 221 -18.62 12.62 -11.88
CA ALA A 221 -19.64 13.11 -12.81
C ALA A 221 -19.08 14.15 -13.79
N TYR A 222 -18.29 15.09 -13.30
CA TYR A 222 -17.60 16.09 -14.10
C TYR A 222 -16.69 15.43 -15.14
N HIS A 223 -15.74 14.57 -14.72
CA HIS A 223 -14.78 13.95 -15.63
C HIS A 223 -15.44 13.02 -16.67
N LEU A 224 -16.46 12.24 -16.31
CA LEU A 224 -17.21 11.44 -17.29
C LEU A 224 -17.88 12.30 -18.37
N THR A 225 -18.40 13.48 -18.01
CA THR A 225 -18.98 14.40 -19.02
C THR A 225 -17.93 15.10 -19.88
N LYS A 226 -16.70 15.30 -19.38
CA LYS A 226 -15.53 15.75 -20.15
C LYS A 226 -15.09 14.70 -21.18
N LEU A 227 -15.10 13.42 -20.79
CA LEU A 227 -14.91 12.27 -21.67
C LEU A 227 -16.13 12.00 -22.58
N GLY A 228 -17.04 12.96 -22.70
CA GLY A 228 -18.12 12.98 -23.69
C GLY A 228 -19.40 12.25 -23.29
N TRP A 229 -19.43 11.51 -22.17
CA TRP A 229 -20.64 10.79 -21.75
C TRP A 229 -21.74 11.78 -21.35
N LYS A 230 -22.99 11.47 -21.73
CA LYS A 230 -24.17 12.32 -21.44
C LYS A 230 -25.19 11.64 -20.52
N ASP A 231 -25.32 10.32 -20.62
CA ASP A 231 -26.20 9.50 -19.78
C ASP A 231 -25.58 9.22 -18.40
N VAL A 232 -25.11 10.29 -17.74
CA VAL A 232 -24.49 10.28 -16.41
C VAL A 232 -25.51 10.76 -15.39
N LEU A 233 -25.88 9.89 -14.44
CA LEU A 233 -26.82 10.21 -13.37
C LEU A 233 -26.12 10.17 -12.01
N LEU A 234 -26.12 11.27 -11.26
CA LEU A 234 -25.72 11.29 -9.86
C LEU A 234 -26.97 11.29 -8.97
N LEU A 235 -27.01 10.36 -8.01
CA LEU A 235 -28.03 10.26 -6.97
C LEU A 235 -27.43 10.58 -5.61
N GLU A 236 -27.97 11.61 -4.94
CA GLU A 236 -27.63 12.00 -3.57
C GLU A 236 -28.85 11.81 -2.67
N ARG A 237 -28.68 11.10 -1.55
CA ARG A 237 -29.74 10.73 -0.59
C ARG A 237 -30.39 11.92 0.12
N ARG A 238 -29.66 13.04 0.24
CA ARG A 238 -30.03 14.29 0.91
C ARG A 238 -29.64 15.46 0.02
N ALA A 239 -28.80 16.38 0.48
CA ALA A 239 -28.25 17.47 -0.33
C ALA A 239 -26.79 17.18 -0.74
N LEU A 240 -26.30 17.84 -1.79
CA LEU A 240 -24.87 17.86 -2.12
C LEU A 240 -24.04 18.27 -0.89
N THR A 241 -22.80 17.77 -0.78
CA THR A 241 -21.85 17.97 0.33
C THR A 241 -22.22 17.36 1.70
N SER A 242 -23.47 16.92 1.92
CA SER A 242 -24.07 16.59 3.24
C SER A 242 -23.46 15.42 4.04
N GLY A 243 -22.42 14.77 3.52
CA GLY A 243 -21.59 13.78 4.23
C GLY A 243 -20.43 14.45 4.98
N THR A 244 -19.20 14.02 4.69
CA THR A 244 -17.95 14.59 5.25
C THR A 244 -17.55 15.90 4.55
N THR A 245 -17.85 16.04 3.25
CA THR A 245 -17.33 17.12 2.39
C THR A 245 -17.52 18.52 2.97
N TRP A 246 -18.69 18.86 3.52
CA TRP A 246 -18.99 20.23 3.98
C TRP A 246 -18.12 20.73 5.15
N HIS A 247 -17.52 19.83 5.95
CA HIS A 247 -16.71 20.18 7.13
C HIS A 247 -15.22 19.85 6.99
N ALA A 248 -14.79 19.37 5.82
CA ALA A 248 -13.37 19.13 5.59
C ALA A 248 -12.55 20.42 5.78
N ALA A 249 -11.31 20.31 6.26
CA ALA A 249 -10.48 21.49 6.51
C ALA A 249 -10.13 22.31 5.25
N GLY A 250 -10.30 21.72 4.06
CA GLY A 250 -10.07 22.41 2.78
C GLY A 250 -8.60 22.64 2.43
N LEU A 251 -7.69 21.83 2.99
CA LEU A 251 -6.26 21.88 2.66
C LEU A 251 -6.00 21.29 1.28
N ILE A 252 -5.05 21.88 0.55
CA ILE A 252 -4.50 21.38 -0.71
C ILE A 252 -2.97 21.39 -0.56
N THR A 253 -2.45 20.32 0.03
CA THR A 253 -1.06 20.10 0.43
C THR A 253 -0.50 18.85 -0.25
N SER A 254 0.54 18.97 -1.09
CA SER A 254 1.05 17.86 -1.92
C SER A 254 2.51 17.46 -1.63
N ALA A 255 3.25 18.28 -0.89
CA ALA A 255 4.33 17.78 -0.04
C ALA A 255 3.78 16.74 0.96
N GLY A 256 4.55 15.71 1.30
CA GLY A 256 4.06 14.51 2.00
C GLY A 256 3.74 13.32 1.09
N MET A 257 3.60 13.51 -0.23
CA MET A 257 3.29 12.41 -1.16
C MET A 257 4.56 11.68 -1.61
N ALA A 258 4.76 10.47 -1.07
CA ALA A 258 5.88 9.57 -1.42
C ALA A 258 5.56 8.53 -2.52
N HIS A 259 4.44 8.68 -3.25
CA HIS A 259 4.04 7.83 -4.37
C HIS A 259 3.62 8.68 -5.57
N GLU A 260 4.04 8.29 -6.78
CA GLU A 260 3.86 9.08 -8.01
C GLU A 260 2.39 9.38 -8.30
N THR A 261 1.50 8.38 -8.21
CA THR A 261 0.09 8.58 -8.52
C THR A 261 -0.64 9.37 -7.44
N LEU A 262 -0.27 9.25 -6.16
CA LEU A 262 -0.82 10.13 -5.11
C LEU A 262 -0.38 11.59 -5.31
N LEU A 263 0.87 11.81 -5.68
CA LEU A 263 1.39 13.14 -6.04
C LEU A 263 0.66 13.69 -7.27
N TRP A 264 0.53 12.90 -8.35
CA TRP A 264 -0.26 13.25 -9.53
C TRP A 264 -1.71 13.61 -9.17
N MET A 265 -2.38 12.80 -8.33
CA MET A 265 -3.75 13.08 -7.90
C MET A 265 -3.85 14.42 -7.17
N ALA A 266 -2.93 14.71 -6.25
CA ALA A 266 -2.88 15.97 -5.52
C ALA A 266 -2.64 17.18 -6.45
N ARG A 267 -1.61 17.11 -7.31
CA ARG A 267 -1.26 18.19 -8.26
C ARG A 267 -2.35 18.43 -9.30
N TYR A 268 -2.92 17.38 -9.88
CA TYR A 268 -4.06 17.47 -10.81
C TYR A 268 -5.27 18.13 -10.14
N THR A 269 -5.57 17.75 -8.90
CA THR A 269 -6.69 18.31 -8.15
C THR A 269 -6.49 19.81 -7.85
N ARG A 270 -5.29 20.19 -7.43
CA ARG A 270 -4.89 21.58 -7.23
C ARG A 270 -5.11 22.44 -8.47
N ASP A 271 -4.62 22.01 -9.63
CA ASP A 271 -4.75 22.76 -10.88
C ASP A 271 -6.20 22.79 -11.41
N LEU A 272 -6.94 21.69 -11.26
CA LEU A 272 -8.37 21.65 -11.57
C LEU A 272 -9.14 22.67 -10.74
N TYR A 273 -8.98 22.67 -9.41
CA TYR A 273 -9.74 23.51 -8.50
C TYR A 273 -9.40 24.99 -8.61
N ALA A 274 -8.16 25.33 -8.98
CA ALA A 274 -7.74 26.68 -9.32
C ALA A 274 -8.33 27.17 -10.66
N GLY A 275 -8.50 26.29 -11.64
CA GLY A 275 -9.07 26.64 -12.96
C GLY A 275 -10.60 26.64 -13.03
N LEU A 276 -11.28 25.89 -12.15
CA LEU A 276 -12.71 25.56 -12.28
C LEU A 276 -13.66 26.76 -12.19
N GLU A 277 -13.30 27.84 -11.49
CA GLU A 277 -14.10 29.07 -11.47
C GLU A 277 -14.16 29.73 -12.86
N ALA A 278 -13.04 29.74 -13.59
CA ALA A 278 -12.96 30.35 -14.92
C ALA A 278 -13.78 29.58 -15.98
N GLU A 279 -13.96 28.27 -15.79
CA GLU A 279 -14.87 27.47 -16.61
C GLU A 279 -16.34 27.68 -16.22
N THR A 280 -16.64 27.53 -14.92
CA THR A 280 -18.02 27.34 -14.45
C THR A 280 -18.71 28.65 -14.05
N GLY A 281 -17.96 29.74 -13.86
CA GLY A 281 -18.48 30.97 -13.25
C GLY A 281 -19.07 30.72 -11.86
N GLN A 282 -18.44 29.85 -11.08
CA GLN A 282 -18.75 29.53 -9.69
C GLN A 282 -17.42 29.50 -8.93
N ALA A 283 -17.28 30.40 -7.95
CA ALA A 283 -16.08 30.43 -7.12
C ALA A 283 -15.88 29.10 -6.39
N THR A 284 -14.62 28.72 -6.21
CA THR A 284 -14.21 27.50 -5.49
C THR A 284 -13.62 27.80 -4.10
N GLY A 285 -13.36 29.08 -3.81
CA GLY A 285 -12.65 29.51 -2.59
C GLY A 285 -11.15 29.23 -2.63
N TRP A 286 -10.56 29.00 -3.81
CA TRP A 286 -9.12 28.76 -3.96
C TRP A 286 -8.29 29.96 -3.48
N ARG A 287 -7.30 29.69 -2.63
CA ARG A 287 -6.24 30.63 -2.29
C ARG A 287 -4.89 29.91 -2.35
N GLU A 288 -4.06 30.36 -3.28
CA GLU A 288 -2.63 30.07 -3.36
C GLU A 288 -1.93 30.92 -2.27
N ILE A 289 -1.61 30.29 -1.15
CA ILE A 289 -1.03 30.92 0.06
C ILE A 289 0.19 30.14 0.58
N GLY A 290 0.53 29.03 -0.07
CA GLY A 290 1.58 28.12 0.30
C GLY A 290 1.23 27.18 1.46
N HIS A 291 2.17 26.27 1.71
CA HIS A 291 2.12 25.23 2.73
C HIS A 291 3.51 25.02 3.35
N LEU A 292 3.55 24.70 4.65
CA LEU A 292 4.74 24.52 5.49
C LEU A 292 4.64 23.22 6.30
N HIS A 293 5.46 22.23 5.95
CA HIS A 293 5.57 20.97 6.69
C HIS A 293 6.77 21.02 7.66
N ILE A 294 6.55 20.83 8.97
CA ILE A 294 7.55 21.05 10.02
C ILE A 294 8.30 19.77 10.42
N ALA A 295 9.63 19.84 10.55
CA ALA A 295 10.46 18.78 11.16
C ALA A 295 11.01 19.20 12.54
N ARG A 296 10.77 18.35 13.56
CA ARG A 296 11.24 18.58 14.94
C ARG A 296 12.20 17.50 15.45
N THR A 297 12.17 16.32 14.85
CA THR A 297 13.13 15.23 15.09
C THR A 297 14.12 15.09 13.93
N PRO A 298 15.36 14.60 14.17
CA PRO A 298 16.30 14.25 13.10
C PRO A 298 15.70 13.25 12.09
N GLU A 299 14.88 12.32 12.57
CA GLU A 299 14.23 11.28 11.78
C GLU A 299 13.16 11.89 10.86
N ARG A 300 12.34 12.83 11.35
CA ARG A 300 11.39 13.59 10.53
C ARG A 300 12.11 14.48 9.52
N LEU A 301 13.25 15.07 9.89
CA LEU A 301 14.06 15.88 8.96
C LEU A 301 14.61 15.05 7.80
N GLU A 302 15.05 13.82 8.04
CA GLU A 302 15.43 12.86 6.98
C GLU A 302 14.22 12.49 6.10
N THR A 303 13.06 12.20 6.70
CA THR A 303 11.80 11.96 5.98
C THR A 303 11.46 13.11 5.02
N LEU A 304 11.38 14.36 5.50
CA LEU A 304 10.98 15.49 4.67
C LEU A 304 12.00 15.83 3.58
N ARG A 305 13.30 15.50 3.78
CA ARG A 305 14.32 15.60 2.72
C ARG A 305 14.15 14.55 1.63
N ARG A 306 13.79 13.32 1.99
CA ARG A 306 13.47 12.24 1.04
C ARG A 306 12.24 12.59 0.22
N GLU A 307 11.17 13.05 0.88
CA GLU A 307 9.98 13.57 0.21
C GLU A 307 10.30 14.76 -0.71
N GLN A 308 11.08 15.75 -0.25
CA GLN A 308 11.50 16.89 -1.06
C GLN A 308 12.27 16.45 -2.31
N ALA A 309 13.20 15.51 -2.17
CA ALA A 309 13.98 15.00 -3.30
C ALA A 309 13.09 14.30 -4.34
N PHE A 310 12.09 13.52 -3.90
CA PHE A 310 11.11 12.88 -4.76
C PHE A 310 10.21 13.89 -5.48
N VAL A 311 9.49 14.77 -4.74
CA VAL A 311 8.50 15.69 -5.36
C VAL A 311 9.15 16.75 -6.26
N ARG A 312 10.40 17.13 -6.00
CA ARG A 312 11.17 18.01 -6.89
C ARG A 312 11.44 17.38 -8.26
N GLY A 313 11.59 16.05 -8.34
CA GLY A 313 11.72 15.32 -9.61
C GLY A 313 10.52 15.49 -10.53
N PHE A 314 9.32 15.57 -9.94
CA PHE A 314 8.06 15.88 -10.61
C PHE A 314 7.80 17.40 -10.74
N GLY A 315 8.81 18.24 -10.50
CA GLY A 315 8.74 19.69 -10.68
C GLY A 315 7.99 20.46 -9.59
N VAL A 316 7.67 19.85 -8.45
CA VAL A 316 7.00 20.54 -7.34
C VAL A 316 8.01 21.42 -6.59
N PRO A 317 7.76 22.73 -6.44
CA PRO A 317 8.67 23.64 -5.74
C PRO A 317 8.57 23.43 -4.22
N ASN A 318 9.41 22.55 -3.67
CA ASN A 318 9.53 22.31 -2.23
C ASN A 318 10.89 22.85 -1.74
N GLU A 319 10.91 23.78 -0.79
CA GLU A 319 12.10 24.48 -0.27
C GLU A 319 12.33 24.18 1.22
N GLU A 320 13.53 23.71 1.61
CA GLU A 320 13.91 23.59 3.02
C GLU A 320 14.31 24.98 3.54
N ILE A 321 13.52 25.53 4.45
CA ILE A 321 13.73 26.86 5.06
C ILE A 321 14.09 26.74 6.53
N SER A 322 14.84 27.72 7.04
CA SER A 322 15.24 27.73 8.44
C SER A 322 14.06 28.04 9.39
N PRO A 323 14.16 27.66 10.68
CA PRO A 323 13.15 28.02 11.68
C PRO A 323 12.86 29.53 11.77
N LYS A 324 13.82 30.39 11.38
CA LYS A 324 13.66 31.85 11.35
C LYS A 324 12.88 32.36 10.15
N GLU A 325 12.97 31.69 9.00
CA GLU A 325 12.18 32.01 7.82
C GLU A 325 10.74 31.53 8.01
N PHE A 326 10.56 30.35 8.63
CA PHE A 326 9.25 29.91 9.12
C PHE A 326 8.60 30.95 10.06
N GLN A 327 9.34 31.45 11.06
CA GLN A 327 8.82 32.51 11.96
C GLN A 327 8.60 33.86 11.26
N GLN A 328 9.23 34.14 10.12
CA GLN A 328 8.91 35.34 9.32
C GLN A 328 7.56 35.20 8.60
N MET A 329 7.19 33.98 8.18
CA MET A 329 5.88 33.68 7.60
C MET A 329 4.78 33.58 8.67
N TRP A 330 5.12 33.04 9.84
CA TRP A 330 4.23 32.91 11.01
C TRP A 330 4.87 33.51 12.27
N PRO A 331 4.71 34.83 12.53
CA PRO A 331 5.38 35.53 13.65
C PRO A 331 5.12 34.97 15.04
N GLU A 332 3.95 34.38 15.27
CA GLU A 332 3.55 33.78 16.55
C GLU A 332 4.03 32.33 16.73
N ALA A 333 4.77 31.78 15.76
CA ALA A 333 5.37 30.46 15.87
C ALA A 333 6.42 30.42 16.98
N ARG A 334 6.26 29.51 17.92
CA ARG A 334 7.39 28.99 18.69
C ARG A 334 8.29 28.20 17.73
N ILE A 335 9.61 28.33 17.84
CA ILE A 335 10.58 27.71 16.92
C ILE A 335 11.82 27.13 17.62
N ASP A 336 11.80 27.01 18.95
CA ASP A 336 12.89 26.47 19.76
C ASP A 336 13.10 24.96 19.57
N ASP A 337 12.06 24.26 19.12
CA ASP A 337 12.03 22.82 18.85
C ASP A 337 11.92 22.46 17.36
N VAL A 338 12.05 23.44 16.45
CA VAL A 338 12.00 23.24 14.99
C VAL A 338 13.42 23.11 14.45
N LEU A 339 13.68 22.08 13.65
CA LEU A 339 14.97 21.88 12.98
C LEU A 339 14.97 22.57 11.61
N ALA A 340 13.91 22.36 10.83
CA ALA A 340 13.62 23.02 9.56
C ALA A 340 12.11 22.97 9.27
N ALA A 341 11.66 23.75 8.29
CA ALA A 341 10.34 23.60 7.68
C ALA A 341 10.48 23.47 6.15
N PHE A 342 9.52 22.83 5.51
CA PHE A 342 9.52 22.52 4.09
C PHE A 342 8.36 23.27 3.43
N TYR A 343 8.70 24.28 2.62
CA TYR A 343 7.76 25.24 2.06
C TYR A 343 7.41 24.90 0.61
N VAL A 344 6.11 24.86 0.29
CA VAL A 344 5.62 24.82 -1.10
C VAL A 344 4.77 26.07 -1.36
N PRO A 345 5.17 26.99 -2.26
CA PRO A 345 4.48 28.27 -2.46
C PRO A 345 3.17 28.16 -3.24
N ASP A 346 3.01 27.19 -4.14
CA ASP A 346 1.85 27.10 -5.04
C ASP A 346 0.69 26.24 -4.49
N GLU A 347 0.77 25.88 -3.20
CA GLU A 347 -0.23 25.16 -2.42
C GLU A 347 -1.13 26.11 -1.62
N GLY A 348 -2.06 25.58 -0.81
CA GLY A 348 -2.90 26.40 0.06
C GLY A 348 -4.24 25.76 0.41
N ARG A 349 -5.34 26.49 0.15
CA ARG A 349 -6.69 26.11 0.62
C ARG A 349 -7.78 26.34 -0.41
N ILE A 350 -8.88 25.60 -0.23
CA ILE A 350 -10.13 25.63 -1.02
C ILE A 350 -11.31 25.79 -0.05
N ASN A 351 -12.51 26.15 -0.54
CA ASN A 351 -13.75 25.89 0.19
C ASN A 351 -14.37 24.57 -0.33
N PRO A 352 -14.43 23.50 0.50
CA PRO A 352 -14.98 22.20 0.12
C PRO A 352 -16.40 22.21 -0.45
N ALA A 353 -17.27 23.09 0.07
CA ALA A 353 -18.64 23.19 -0.39
C ALA A 353 -18.70 23.88 -1.75
N ASP A 354 -18.05 25.04 -1.88
CA ASP A 354 -18.03 25.84 -3.10
C ASP A 354 -17.43 25.07 -4.29
N VAL A 355 -16.29 24.39 -4.09
CA VAL A 355 -15.68 23.57 -5.15
C VAL A 355 -16.56 22.38 -5.56
N THR A 356 -17.26 21.76 -4.62
CA THR A 356 -18.22 20.68 -4.92
C THR A 356 -19.41 21.20 -5.72
N MET A 357 -19.88 22.41 -5.43
CA MET A 357 -20.95 23.07 -6.20
C MET A 357 -20.47 23.51 -7.59
N ALA A 358 -19.23 23.98 -7.73
CA ALA A 358 -18.61 24.27 -9.02
C ALA A 358 -18.48 23.00 -9.88
N LEU A 359 -18.02 21.88 -9.30
CA LEU A 359 -17.94 20.58 -9.98
C LEU A 359 -19.33 20.09 -10.42
N ALA A 360 -20.33 20.17 -9.56
CA ALA A 360 -21.71 19.82 -9.89
C ALA A 360 -22.29 20.71 -11.01
N LYS A 361 -21.91 22.00 -11.05
CA LYS A 361 -22.27 22.93 -12.13
C LYS A 361 -21.58 22.56 -13.44
N GLY A 362 -20.29 22.27 -13.42
CA GLY A 362 -19.52 21.79 -14.59
C GLY A 362 -20.05 20.47 -15.14
N ALA A 363 -20.38 19.50 -14.28
CA ALA A 363 -21.02 18.25 -14.68
C ALA A 363 -22.39 18.47 -15.33
N ARG A 364 -23.24 19.34 -14.75
CA ARG A 364 -24.53 19.74 -15.34
C ARG A 364 -24.36 20.45 -16.69
N MET A 365 -23.34 21.31 -16.84
CA MET A 365 -22.96 21.94 -18.12
C MET A 365 -22.47 20.91 -19.15
N GLY A 366 -21.78 19.86 -18.70
CA GLY A 366 -21.36 18.72 -19.50
C GLY A 366 -22.49 17.76 -19.90
N GLY A 367 -23.64 17.84 -19.23
CA GLY A 367 -24.87 17.08 -19.53
C GLY A 367 -25.32 16.10 -18.44
N ALA A 368 -24.61 15.97 -17.32
CA ALA A 368 -24.99 15.07 -16.24
C ALA A 368 -26.28 15.51 -15.54
N THR A 369 -27.14 14.53 -15.25
CA THR A 369 -28.31 14.72 -14.38
C THR A 369 -27.88 14.49 -12.92
N ILE A 370 -28.20 15.42 -12.03
CA ILE A 370 -27.85 15.33 -10.59
C ILE A 370 -29.11 15.54 -9.77
N LEU A 371 -29.55 14.49 -9.06
CA LEU A 371 -30.77 14.46 -8.27
C LEU A 371 -30.46 14.34 -6.77
N GLU A 372 -30.98 15.27 -6.00
CA GLU A 372 -30.90 15.35 -4.54
C GLU A 372 -32.20 14.82 -3.91
N GLY A 373 -32.12 14.30 -2.68
CA GLY A 373 -33.23 13.62 -1.99
C GLY A 373 -33.54 12.20 -2.50
N VAL A 374 -32.65 11.58 -3.27
CA VAL A 374 -32.83 10.24 -3.86
C VAL A 374 -31.89 9.22 -3.22
N PRO A 375 -32.31 8.56 -2.11
CA PRO A 375 -31.52 7.49 -1.52
C PRO A 375 -31.57 6.23 -2.38
N VAL A 376 -30.41 5.63 -2.61
CA VAL A 376 -30.30 4.27 -3.16
C VAL A 376 -30.60 3.26 -2.05
N THR A 377 -31.45 2.29 -2.37
CA THR A 377 -31.94 1.26 -1.43
C THR A 377 -31.63 -0.17 -1.86
N GLY A 378 -31.12 -0.38 -3.08
CA GLY A 378 -30.79 -1.72 -3.60
C GLY A 378 -30.18 -1.68 -4.99
N PHE A 379 -29.84 -2.86 -5.51
CA PHE A 379 -29.18 -3.06 -6.80
C PHE A 379 -29.79 -4.24 -7.55
N ARG A 380 -29.88 -4.15 -8.87
CA ARG A 380 -30.17 -5.27 -9.75
C ARG A 380 -28.88 -5.81 -10.34
N THR A 381 -28.78 -7.14 -10.39
CA THR A 381 -27.62 -7.85 -10.90
C THR A 381 -28.04 -9.06 -11.72
N GLU A 382 -27.25 -9.40 -12.74
CA GLU A 382 -27.41 -10.60 -13.56
C GLU A 382 -26.03 -11.16 -13.90
N ARG A 383 -25.81 -12.48 -13.77
CA ARG A 383 -24.56 -13.17 -14.15
C ARG A 383 -23.27 -12.46 -13.70
N HIS A 384 -23.23 -12.04 -12.42
CA HIS A 384 -22.12 -11.27 -11.81
C HIS A 384 -21.86 -9.87 -12.39
N ARG A 385 -22.80 -9.27 -13.15
CA ARG A 385 -22.78 -7.85 -13.54
C ARG A 385 -23.89 -7.06 -12.85
N VAL A 386 -23.66 -5.77 -12.56
CA VAL A 386 -24.73 -4.82 -12.22
C VAL A 386 -25.57 -4.46 -13.46
N THR A 387 -26.88 -4.30 -13.27
CA THR A 387 -27.86 -3.99 -14.34
C THR A 387 -28.84 -2.85 -13.98
N GLY A 388 -28.87 -2.39 -12.73
CA GLY A 388 -29.69 -1.26 -12.32
C GLY A 388 -29.56 -0.89 -10.84
N VAL A 389 -30.03 0.31 -10.50
CA VAL A 389 -30.02 0.89 -9.15
C VAL A 389 -31.45 1.14 -8.68
N GLU A 390 -31.79 0.65 -7.49
CA GLU A 390 -33.14 0.72 -6.92
C GLU A 390 -33.26 1.82 -5.86
N THR A 391 -34.36 2.57 -5.91
CA THR A 391 -34.67 3.72 -5.03
C THR A 391 -36.15 3.69 -4.60
N PRO A 392 -36.58 4.50 -3.61
CA PRO A 392 -38.00 4.67 -3.28
C PRO A 392 -38.88 5.23 -4.41
N TYR A 393 -38.28 5.85 -5.44
CA TYR A 393 -38.98 6.49 -6.55
C TYR A 393 -39.04 5.62 -7.83
N GLY A 394 -38.35 4.47 -7.82
CA GLY A 394 -38.24 3.58 -8.98
C GLY A 394 -36.86 2.93 -9.10
N THR A 395 -36.66 2.20 -10.20
CA THR A 395 -35.35 1.64 -10.58
C THR A 395 -34.86 2.32 -11.84
N VAL A 396 -33.57 2.67 -11.87
CA VAL A 396 -32.87 3.11 -13.07
C VAL A 396 -32.06 1.93 -13.61
N GLU A 397 -32.24 1.55 -14.87
CA GLU A 397 -31.36 0.59 -15.54
C GLU A 397 -29.99 1.22 -15.82
N CYS A 398 -28.89 0.46 -15.68
CA CYS A 398 -27.55 0.97 -15.97
C CYS A 398 -26.51 -0.09 -16.36
N GLU A 399 -25.51 0.33 -17.14
CA GLU A 399 -24.33 -0.47 -17.47
C GLU A 399 -23.29 -0.45 -16.33
N TYR A 400 -23.18 0.69 -15.63
CA TYR A 400 -22.17 0.95 -14.61
C TYR A 400 -22.75 1.62 -13.36
N VAL A 401 -22.14 1.34 -12.21
CA VAL A 401 -22.39 2.05 -10.94
C VAL A 401 -21.06 2.57 -10.40
N VAL A 402 -21.05 3.78 -9.82
CA VAL A 402 -19.90 4.29 -9.05
C VAL A 402 -20.32 4.60 -7.62
N LEU A 403 -19.78 3.86 -6.67
CA LEU A 403 -20.08 4.00 -5.25
C LEU A 403 -19.14 5.02 -4.58
N ALA A 404 -19.55 6.29 -4.61
CA ALA A 404 -18.86 7.44 -4.04
C ALA A 404 -19.47 7.95 -2.71
N ALA A 405 -20.23 7.09 -2.03
CA ALA A 405 -21.09 7.43 -0.88
C ALA A 405 -20.35 7.60 0.47
N GLY A 406 -19.05 7.93 0.46
CA GLY A 406 -18.24 8.17 1.66
C GLY A 406 -18.37 7.06 2.71
N MET A 407 -18.69 7.42 3.94
CA MET A 407 -18.88 6.47 5.05
C MET A 407 -20.05 5.49 4.87
N TRP A 408 -21.04 5.79 4.02
CA TRP A 408 -22.14 4.87 3.70
C TRP A 408 -21.74 3.80 2.66
N SER A 409 -20.58 3.93 1.99
CA SER A 409 -20.18 2.97 0.94
C SER A 409 -20.01 1.54 1.46
N ARG A 410 -19.68 1.30 2.74
CA ARG A 410 -19.70 -0.08 3.28
C ARG A 410 -21.11 -0.68 3.24
N GLN A 411 -22.10 -0.01 3.82
CA GLN A 411 -23.45 -0.58 3.96
C GLN A 411 -24.21 -0.62 2.64
N LEU A 412 -23.82 0.19 1.65
CA LEU A 412 -24.30 0.08 0.27
C LEU A 412 -23.59 -1.04 -0.50
N GLY A 413 -22.27 -1.20 -0.35
CA GLY A 413 -21.52 -2.34 -0.92
C GLY A 413 -22.04 -3.69 -0.42
N GLU A 414 -22.41 -3.77 0.86
CA GLU A 414 -23.06 -4.94 1.46
C GLU A 414 -24.40 -5.31 0.81
N LEU A 415 -25.16 -4.35 0.24
CA LEU A 415 -26.38 -4.62 -0.54
C LEU A 415 -26.07 -5.09 -1.97
N ALA A 416 -24.93 -4.70 -2.53
CA ALA A 416 -24.43 -5.16 -3.83
C ALA A 416 -23.68 -6.51 -3.76
N GLY A 417 -23.33 -6.97 -2.56
CA GLY A 417 -22.46 -8.12 -2.34
C GLY A 417 -20.96 -7.83 -2.48
N VAL A 418 -20.57 -6.55 -2.55
CA VAL A 418 -19.20 -6.06 -2.77
C VAL A 418 -18.47 -5.84 -1.45
N ASN A 419 -17.19 -6.22 -1.38
CA ASN A 419 -16.38 -6.00 -0.17
C ASN A 419 -15.79 -4.58 -0.14
N VAL A 420 -16.38 -3.67 0.64
CA VAL A 420 -15.86 -2.31 0.89
C VAL A 420 -15.50 -2.16 2.37
N PRO A 421 -14.26 -2.50 2.78
CA PRO A 421 -13.85 -2.43 4.18
C PRO A 421 -13.47 -0.99 4.55
N LEU A 422 -14.45 -0.19 4.98
CA LEU A 422 -14.19 1.11 5.61
C LEU A 422 -14.99 1.32 6.90
N GLN A 423 -14.51 2.25 7.71
CA GLN A 423 -15.06 2.56 9.03
C GLN A 423 -15.01 4.07 9.24
N ALA A 424 -16.09 4.65 9.76
CA ALA A 424 -16.08 6.04 10.17
C ALA A 424 -15.26 6.20 11.46
N SER A 425 -14.46 7.24 11.56
CA SER A 425 -13.84 7.73 12.79
C SER A 425 -14.35 9.13 13.09
N GLU A 426 -14.39 9.50 14.36
CA GLU A 426 -14.34 10.89 14.77
C GLU A 426 -13.02 11.54 14.28
N HIS A 427 -13.12 12.78 13.80
CA HIS A 427 -12.02 13.67 13.39
C HIS A 427 -12.28 15.08 13.94
N TYR A 428 -11.23 15.82 14.30
CA TYR A 428 -11.34 17.00 15.17
C TYR A 428 -10.68 18.26 14.62
N TYR A 429 -11.36 19.39 14.78
CA TYR A 429 -10.73 20.71 14.71
C TYR A 429 -11.39 21.75 15.61
N MET A 430 -10.58 22.64 16.16
CA MET A 430 -10.98 23.86 16.86
C MET A 430 -10.89 25.05 15.91
N ILE A 431 -11.80 26.02 16.03
CA ILE A 431 -11.69 27.36 15.42
C ILE A 431 -11.74 28.39 16.55
N THR A 432 -10.79 29.32 16.58
CA THR A 432 -10.77 30.42 17.55
C THR A 432 -11.76 31.54 17.20
N GLU A 433 -12.04 32.40 18.17
CA GLU A 433 -12.49 33.78 17.90
C GLU A 433 -11.39 34.55 17.14
N PRO A 434 -11.71 35.69 16.51
CA PRO A 434 -10.72 36.45 15.75
C PRO A 434 -9.54 36.95 16.61
N VAL A 435 -8.33 36.87 16.06
CA VAL A 435 -7.08 37.28 16.72
C VAL A 435 -6.37 38.35 15.89
N ASP A 436 -5.64 39.24 16.57
CA ASP A 436 -4.99 40.43 15.96
C ASP A 436 -3.84 40.12 14.99
N TRP A 437 -3.36 38.87 14.99
CA TRP A 437 -2.23 38.39 14.20
C TRP A 437 -2.62 37.47 13.03
N ALA A 438 -3.89 37.07 12.90
CA ALA A 438 -4.35 36.22 11.81
C ALA A 438 -4.61 37.04 10.53
N HIS A 439 -3.99 36.63 9.41
CA HIS A 439 -4.25 37.21 8.09
C HIS A 439 -4.63 36.11 7.08
N PRO A 440 -5.54 36.36 6.11
CA PRO A 440 -5.95 35.36 5.11
C PRO A 440 -4.87 34.87 4.13
N ASP A 441 -3.63 35.37 4.27
CA ASP A 441 -2.46 35.00 3.47
C ASP A 441 -1.41 34.20 4.28
N LEU A 442 -1.73 33.79 5.52
CA LEU A 442 -0.90 32.88 6.29
C LEU A 442 -0.86 31.48 5.61
N PRO A 443 0.32 30.94 5.25
CA PRO A 443 0.42 29.62 4.64
C PRO A 443 -0.16 28.50 5.52
N VAL A 444 -0.65 27.42 4.93
CA VAL A 444 -1.05 26.22 5.70
C VAL A 444 0.17 25.67 6.44
N VAL A 445 0.00 25.20 7.69
CA VAL A 445 1.08 24.57 8.48
C VAL A 445 0.67 23.17 8.90
N GLU A 446 1.56 22.20 8.74
CA GLU A 446 1.41 20.83 9.24
C GLU A 446 2.60 20.49 10.16
N ASP A 447 2.32 20.08 11.41
CA ASP A 447 3.30 19.68 12.43
C ASP A 447 2.94 18.26 12.93
N PRO A 448 3.39 17.21 12.22
CA PRO A 448 2.97 15.84 12.51
C PRO A 448 3.50 15.35 13.86
N ASP A 449 4.67 15.82 14.28
CA ASP A 449 5.29 15.47 15.55
C ASP A 449 4.54 16.12 16.77
N LEU A 450 3.64 17.08 16.51
CA LEU A 450 2.62 17.59 17.45
C LEU A 450 1.21 17.01 17.20
N TYR A 451 1.00 16.24 16.13
CA TYR A 451 -0.29 15.79 15.61
C TYR A 451 -1.24 16.91 15.17
N GLY A 452 -0.72 18.07 14.76
CA GLY A 452 -1.52 19.28 14.51
C GLY A 452 -1.37 19.88 13.12
N TYR A 453 -2.47 20.42 12.57
CA TYR A 453 -2.46 21.25 11.36
C TYR A 453 -3.20 22.58 11.57
N TYR A 454 -2.78 23.63 10.86
CA TYR A 454 -3.15 25.01 11.18
C TYR A 454 -3.37 25.87 9.92
N ARG A 455 -4.37 26.75 9.96
CA ARG A 455 -4.58 27.84 8.97
C ARG A 455 -5.48 28.95 9.50
N GLU A 456 -5.52 30.10 8.84
CA GLU A 456 -6.54 31.13 9.09
C GLU A 456 -7.96 30.60 8.80
N GLU A 457 -8.95 31.01 9.61
CA GLU A 457 -10.38 30.77 9.38
C GLU A 457 -11.27 31.89 9.95
N GLY A 458 -11.64 32.84 9.10
CA GLY A 458 -12.63 33.89 9.43
C GLY A 458 -12.14 34.90 10.45
N GLY A 459 -10.87 35.31 10.34
CA GLY A 459 -10.14 36.17 11.27
C GLY A 459 -9.56 35.44 12.49
N GLY A 460 -9.93 34.18 12.71
CA GLY A 460 -9.34 33.30 13.73
C GLY A 460 -8.37 32.29 13.12
N ILE A 461 -7.95 31.32 13.92
CA ILE A 461 -7.14 30.16 13.49
C ILE A 461 -7.97 28.89 13.63
N LEU A 462 -7.90 28.02 12.62
CA LEU A 462 -8.30 26.63 12.70
C LEU A 462 -7.11 25.79 13.16
N VAL A 463 -7.31 24.95 14.17
CA VAL A 463 -6.36 23.96 14.69
C VAL A 463 -7.00 22.58 14.57
N GLY A 464 -6.54 21.76 13.62
CA GLY A 464 -7.01 20.39 13.46
C GLY A 464 -6.02 19.36 14.01
N LEU A 465 -6.50 18.16 14.30
CA LEU A 465 -5.75 17.11 14.98
C LEU A 465 -5.75 15.79 14.20
N PHE A 466 -4.64 15.06 14.28
CA PHE A 466 -4.54 13.66 13.86
C PHE A 466 -4.04 12.81 15.04
N GLU A 467 -4.85 12.65 16.08
CA GLU A 467 -4.40 12.00 17.32
C GLU A 467 -4.12 10.48 17.14
N PRO A 468 -3.09 9.92 17.82
CA PRO A 468 -2.68 8.52 17.69
C PRO A 468 -3.67 7.49 18.29
N VAL A 469 -4.80 7.95 18.84
CA VAL A 469 -5.88 7.11 19.37
C VAL A 469 -7.21 7.68 18.91
N ALA A 470 -7.65 7.27 17.72
CA ALA A 470 -8.88 7.69 17.06
C ALA A 470 -10.14 7.12 17.76
N GLY A 471 -11.31 7.67 17.42
CA GLY A 471 -12.62 7.21 17.92
C GLY A 471 -13.47 6.53 16.84
N PRO A 472 -13.51 5.19 16.73
CA PRO A 472 -14.29 4.49 15.70
C PRO A 472 -15.81 4.68 15.87
N TRP A 473 -16.42 5.52 15.02
CA TRP A 473 -17.80 5.96 15.15
C TRP A 473 -18.81 5.05 14.44
N SER A 474 -19.96 4.78 15.07
CA SER A 474 -21.09 4.02 14.52
C SER A 474 -20.72 2.67 13.85
N VAL A 475 -19.82 1.91 14.50
CA VAL A 475 -19.19 0.67 14.00
C VAL A 475 -20.16 -0.32 13.32
N ASP A 476 -21.35 -0.51 13.89
CA ASP A 476 -22.36 -1.44 13.37
C ASP A 476 -22.96 -0.96 12.04
N ARG A 477 -23.43 0.29 11.97
CA ARG A 477 -24.06 0.89 10.79
C ARG A 477 -24.11 2.41 10.93
N VAL A 478 -23.91 3.14 9.84
CA VAL A 478 -24.14 4.60 9.81
C VAL A 478 -25.65 4.85 9.71
N PRO A 479 -26.23 5.79 10.47
CA PRO A 479 -27.63 6.15 10.33
C PRO A 479 -27.97 6.65 8.92
N ASP A 480 -29.18 6.39 8.43
CA ASP A 480 -29.62 6.83 7.10
C ASP A 480 -30.18 8.27 7.11
N ASP A 481 -30.53 8.77 8.29
CA ASP A 481 -31.21 10.03 8.53
C ASP A 481 -30.29 11.19 8.91
N ILE A 482 -29.09 10.91 9.43
CA ILE A 482 -28.07 11.91 9.74
C ILE A 482 -27.57 12.61 8.47
N GLU A 483 -27.45 13.92 8.50
CA GLU A 483 -26.88 14.76 7.44
C GLU A 483 -26.24 15.99 8.07
N PHE A 484 -25.24 16.58 7.40
CA PHE A 484 -24.43 17.67 7.94
C PHE A 484 -23.91 17.37 9.36
N ALA A 485 -23.38 16.15 9.52
CA ALA A 485 -23.09 15.55 10.83
C ALA A 485 -22.06 16.33 11.64
N SER A 486 -22.40 16.62 12.90
CA SER A 486 -21.52 17.14 13.94
C SER A 486 -21.74 16.31 15.21
N LEU A 487 -20.67 15.90 15.87
CA LEU A 487 -20.66 14.99 17.00
C LEU A 487 -20.26 15.72 18.30
N PRO A 488 -20.71 15.26 19.49
CA PRO A 488 -20.22 15.80 20.76
C PRO A 488 -18.71 15.54 20.92
N PRO A 489 -17.86 16.56 21.18
CA PRO A 489 -16.42 16.36 21.31
C PRO A 489 -16.01 15.54 22.55
N ASP A 490 -15.13 14.56 22.36
CA ASP A 490 -14.50 13.75 23.41
C ASP A 490 -13.29 14.48 24.04
N TRP A 491 -13.57 15.46 24.91
CA TRP A 491 -12.56 16.32 25.52
C TRP A 491 -11.52 15.57 26.35
N ASP A 492 -11.88 14.46 27.01
CA ASP A 492 -10.94 13.66 27.81
C ASP A 492 -9.90 12.97 26.91
N ARG A 493 -10.28 12.60 25.68
CA ARG A 493 -9.38 12.00 24.68
C ARG A 493 -8.59 13.04 23.89
N VAL A 494 -9.22 14.10 23.39
CA VAL A 494 -8.59 15.05 22.45
C VAL A 494 -7.94 16.26 23.13
N GLY A 495 -8.37 16.64 24.33
CA GLY A 495 -7.86 17.80 25.07
C GLY A 495 -6.33 17.82 25.21
N PRO A 496 -5.68 16.73 25.66
CA PRO A 496 -4.22 16.68 25.79
C PRO A 496 -3.46 16.84 24.46
N TYR A 497 -4.05 16.42 23.34
CA TYR A 497 -3.46 16.63 22.01
C TYR A 497 -3.69 18.06 21.51
N LEU A 498 -4.86 18.64 21.76
CA LEU A 498 -5.17 20.04 21.44
C LEU A 498 -4.27 21.01 22.22
N GLU A 499 -4.07 20.77 23.52
CA GLU A 499 -3.14 21.54 24.35
C GLU A 499 -1.71 21.50 23.81
N ARG A 500 -1.29 20.35 23.27
CA ARG A 500 0.03 20.12 22.67
C ARG A 500 0.16 20.70 21.26
N ALA A 501 -0.90 20.72 20.45
CA ALA A 501 -0.90 21.42 19.16
C ALA A 501 -0.82 22.95 19.36
N MET A 502 -1.53 23.49 20.34
CA MET A 502 -1.45 24.92 20.69
C MET A 502 -0.06 25.39 21.16
N ASP A 503 0.85 24.48 21.53
CA ASP A 503 2.24 24.83 21.87
C ASP A 503 3.05 25.37 20.68
N ARG A 504 2.65 25.10 19.43
CA ARG A 504 3.27 25.70 18.23
C ARG A 504 3.01 27.20 18.13
N PHE A 505 1.85 27.67 18.59
CA PHE A 505 1.41 29.06 18.54
C PHE A 505 0.86 29.50 19.91
N PRO A 506 1.73 29.81 20.90
CA PRO A 506 1.32 29.91 22.30
C PRO A 506 0.16 30.88 22.60
N ARG A 507 0.00 31.96 21.82
CA ARG A 507 -1.12 32.91 21.96
C ARG A 507 -2.50 32.29 21.67
N LEU A 508 -2.59 31.11 21.06
CA LEU A 508 -3.85 30.37 20.93
C LEU A 508 -4.46 30.03 22.30
N ARG A 509 -3.65 29.88 23.35
CA ARG A 509 -4.13 29.65 24.74
C ARG A 509 -4.81 30.89 25.36
N GLU A 510 -4.68 32.06 24.74
CA GLU A 510 -5.32 33.32 25.16
C GLU A 510 -6.57 33.64 24.30
N ALA A 511 -6.77 32.95 23.19
CA ALA A 511 -7.88 33.17 22.28
C ALA A 511 -9.17 32.48 22.76
N GLY A 512 -10.33 33.12 22.53
CA GLY A 512 -11.62 32.48 22.74
C GLY A 512 -11.84 31.33 21.76
N ILE A 513 -12.62 30.32 22.16
CA ILE A 513 -13.01 29.21 21.27
C ILE A 513 -14.36 29.53 20.62
N LYS A 514 -14.34 29.79 19.32
CA LYS A 514 -15.55 30.04 18.50
C LYS A 514 -16.30 28.74 18.20
N THR A 515 -15.57 27.64 17.99
CA THR A 515 -16.14 26.30 17.74
C THR A 515 -15.11 25.23 18.09
N MET A 516 -15.54 24.14 18.73
CA MET A 516 -14.83 22.86 18.70
C MET A 516 -15.71 21.88 17.93
N PHE A 517 -15.21 21.34 16.83
CA PHE A 517 -15.95 20.49 15.90
C PHE A 517 -15.42 19.06 15.95
N CYS A 518 -16.34 18.11 15.89
CA CYS A 518 -16.06 16.69 15.67
C CYS A 518 -16.93 16.18 14.52
N GLY A 519 -16.30 15.62 13.48
CA GLY A 519 -16.96 15.12 12.28
C GLY A 519 -16.67 13.63 12.03
N PRO A 520 -17.60 12.88 11.41
CA PRO A 520 -17.35 11.50 11.02
C PRO A 520 -16.66 11.42 9.63
N GLU A 521 -15.46 10.85 9.60
CA GLU A 521 -14.65 10.67 8.38
C GLU A 521 -14.32 9.19 8.12
N SER A 522 -14.23 8.76 6.85
CA SER A 522 -14.07 7.34 6.50
C SER A 522 -12.62 6.91 6.34
N PHE A 523 -12.16 5.99 7.21
CA PHE A 523 -10.84 5.38 7.18
C PHE A 523 -10.83 3.92 6.66
N THR A 524 -9.72 3.53 6.04
CA THR A 524 -9.44 2.20 5.47
C THR A 524 -8.46 1.37 6.33
N PRO A 525 -8.27 0.06 6.08
CA PRO A 525 -7.34 -0.81 6.82
C PRO A 525 -5.85 -0.46 6.70
N ASP A 526 -5.49 0.34 5.70
CA ASP A 526 -4.12 0.50 5.16
C ASP A 526 -3.79 1.94 4.72
N LEU A 527 -4.66 2.91 4.99
CA LEU A 527 -4.55 4.33 4.58
C LEU A 527 -4.55 4.60 3.05
N GLY A 528 -4.61 3.58 2.19
CA GLY A 528 -4.86 3.74 0.76
C GLY A 528 -6.36 3.94 0.45
N PRO A 529 -6.74 4.80 -0.51
CA PRO A 529 -8.12 4.89 -0.99
C PRO A 529 -8.72 3.56 -1.47
N LEU A 530 -10.05 3.50 -1.62
CA LEU A 530 -10.76 2.34 -2.17
C LEU A 530 -11.36 2.71 -3.54
N MET A 531 -10.69 2.32 -4.63
CA MET A 531 -11.04 2.70 -6.00
C MET A 531 -11.16 1.51 -6.96
N GLY A 532 -11.82 1.71 -8.10
CA GLY A 532 -11.84 0.74 -9.20
C GLY A 532 -13.00 -0.26 -9.16
N GLU A 533 -13.00 -1.18 -10.12
CA GLU A 533 -14.07 -2.16 -10.32
C GLU A 533 -14.02 -3.31 -9.31
N ALA A 534 -15.16 -3.64 -8.70
CA ALA A 534 -15.26 -4.66 -7.67
C ALA A 534 -15.00 -6.09 -8.20
N PRO A 535 -14.12 -6.88 -7.57
CA PRO A 535 -13.95 -8.30 -7.86
C PRO A 535 -15.26 -9.10 -7.79
N GLU A 536 -16.20 -8.72 -6.91
CA GLU A 536 -17.45 -9.46 -6.73
C GLU A 536 -18.49 -9.19 -7.83
N LEU A 537 -18.47 -8.02 -8.48
CA LEU A 537 -19.55 -7.52 -9.32
C LEU A 537 -19.06 -6.61 -10.46
N ASP A 538 -19.16 -7.10 -11.70
CA ASP A 538 -18.73 -6.41 -12.91
C ASP A 538 -19.63 -5.20 -13.22
N GLY A 539 -19.03 -4.12 -13.73
CA GLY A 539 -19.65 -2.80 -13.88
C GLY A 539 -19.81 -1.99 -12.59
N PHE A 540 -19.50 -2.56 -11.41
CA PHE A 540 -19.64 -1.86 -10.13
C PHE A 540 -18.29 -1.31 -9.65
N PHE A 541 -18.10 0.00 -9.76
CA PHE A 541 -16.91 0.70 -9.33
C PHE A 541 -17.08 1.29 -7.92
N VAL A 542 -16.00 1.37 -7.16
CA VAL A 542 -15.92 2.05 -5.86
C VAL A 542 -15.05 3.30 -6.00
N ALA A 543 -15.37 4.36 -5.26
CA ALA A 543 -14.51 5.54 -5.10
C ALA A 543 -14.73 6.12 -3.69
N ALA A 544 -14.20 5.46 -2.66
CA ALA A 544 -14.50 5.74 -1.25
C ALA A 544 -13.28 5.56 -0.33
N GLY A 545 -13.45 5.81 0.99
CA GLY A 545 -12.40 5.58 1.98
C GLY A 545 -11.19 6.49 1.83
N MET A 546 -11.41 7.81 1.76
CA MET A 546 -10.37 8.77 1.37
C MET A 546 -9.43 9.22 2.51
N ASN A 547 -9.55 8.66 3.72
CA ASN A 547 -8.60 8.86 4.83
C ASN A 547 -8.28 10.34 5.11
N SER A 548 -9.33 11.18 5.19
CA SER A 548 -9.28 12.66 5.29
C SER A 548 -8.70 13.44 4.09
N LEU A 549 -8.03 12.78 3.14
CA LEU A 549 -7.45 13.39 1.93
C LEU A 549 -8.47 13.60 0.78
N GLY A 550 -9.77 13.42 1.03
CA GLY A 550 -10.81 13.39 -0.01
C GLY A 550 -11.05 14.72 -0.75
N ILE A 551 -10.59 15.85 -0.21
CA ILE A 551 -10.56 17.14 -0.91
C ILE A 551 -9.32 17.22 -1.80
N LEU A 552 -8.15 16.96 -1.21
CA LEU A 552 -6.83 17.00 -1.81
C LEU A 552 -6.68 16.08 -3.04
N LEU A 553 -7.19 14.85 -2.97
CA LEU A 553 -7.06 13.88 -4.06
C LEU A 553 -8.27 13.89 -5.02
N GLY A 554 -9.33 14.64 -4.70
CA GLY A 554 -10.66 14.44 -5.28
C GLY A 554 -10.77 14.62 -6.80
N GLY A 555 -9.98 15.54 -7.37
CA GLY A 555 -9.90 15.74 -8.82
C GLY A 555 -9.25 14.56 -9.53
N GLY A 556 -8.07 14.14 -9.07
CA GLY A 556 -7.34 13.00 -9.62
C GLY A 556 -8.08 11.68 -9.46
N VAL A 557 -8.70 11.44 -8.29
CA VAL A 557 -9.61 10.31 -8.07
C VAL A 557 -10.75 10.32 -9.09
N GLY A 558 -11.35 11.49 -9.35
CA GLY A 558 -12.42 11.65 -10.33
C GLY A 558 -11.98 11.38 -11.76
N ALA A 559 -10.82 11.92 -12.15
CA ALA A 559 -10.23 11.73 -13.47
C ALA A 559 -9.89 10.26 -13.73
N LEU A 560 -9.13 9.62 -12.83
CA LEU A 560 -8.73 8.22 -12.96
C LEU A 560 -9.93 7.26 -12.93
N THR A 561 -10.91 7.50 -12.05
CA THR A 561 -12.15 6.69 -12.01
C THR A 561 -12.93 6.82 -13.31
N ALA A 562 -13.06 8.03 -13.85
CA ALA A 562 -13.74 8.25 -15.12
C ALA A 562 -12.98 7.60 -16.29
N GLN A 563 -11.66 7.78 -16.37
CA GLN A 563 -10.83 7.22 -17.44
C GLN A 563 -10.87 5.69 -17.42
N TRP A 564 -10.73 5.05 -16.25
CA TRP A 564 -10.80 3.60 -16.07
C TRP A 564 -12.18 3.04 -16.49
N ILE A 565 -13.29 3.73 -16.18
CA ILE A 565 -14.63 3.33 -16.64
C ILE A 565 -14.78 3.44 -18.17
N VAL A 566 -14.14 4.43 -18.80
CA VAL A 566 -14.23 4.67 -20.25
C VAL A 566 -13.35 3.72 -21.05
N ASP A 567 -12.12 3.48 -20.58
CA ASP A 567 -11.10 2.69 -21.26
C ASP A 567 -11.14 1.19 -20.90
N GLY A 568 -11.77 0.84 -19.78
CA GLY A 568 -11.73 -0.51 -19.18
C GLY A 568 -10.44 -0.83 -18.42
N VAL A 569 -9.43 0.05 -18.48
CA VAL A 569 -8.13 -0.07 -17.80
C VAL A 569 -7.68 1.30 -17.27
N PRO A 570 -6.99 1.36 -16.12
CA PRO A 570 -6.41 2.61 -15.62
C PRO A 570 -5.14 2.98 -16.38
N ASP A 571 -4.80 4.27 -16.35
CA ASP A 571 -3.62 4.90 -16.97
C ASP A 571 -2.58 5.39 -15.94
N GLN A 572 -2.72 4.94 -14.70
CA GLN A 572 -1.85 5.19 -13.54
C GLN A 572 -1.64 3.88 -12.76
N ASP A 573 -0.58 3.77 -11.94
CA ASP A 573 -0.45 2.65 -11.00
C ASP A 573 -1.64 2.66 -10.04
N VAL A 574 -2.38 1.56 -9.95
CA VAL A 574 -3.52 1.41 -9.02
C VAL A 574 -3.26 0.43 -7.88
N MET A 575 -2.07 -0.15 -7.77
CA MET A 575 -1.82 -1.27 -6.85
C MET A 575 -2.01 -0.90 -5.37
N GLY A 576 -1.60 0.31 -4.97
CA GLY A 576 -1.81 0.84 -3.62
C GLY A 576 -3.25 1.26 -3.26
N PHE A 577 -4.17 1.38 -4.23
CA PHE A 577 -5.52 1.92 -3.99
C PHE A 577 -6.69 1.22 -4.70
N ALA A 578 -6.42 0.18 -5.50
CA ALA A 578 -7.46 -0.65 -6.08
C ALA A 578 -8.21 -1.44 -4.99
N ILE A 579 -9.53 -1.57 -5.13
CA ILE A 579 -10.43 -2.23 -4.19
C ILE A 579 -10.12 -3.74 -4.06
N ASP A 580 -9.42 -4.33 -5.03
CA ASP A 580 -9.13 -5.75 -5.10
C ASP A 580 -7.99 -6.23 -4.19
N ARG A 581 -7.07 -5.35 -3.78
CA ARG A 581 -6.05 -5.65 -2.76
C ARG A 581 -6.64 -6.04 -1.38
N THR A 582 -7.82 -5.50 -1.06
CA THR A 582 -8.46 -5.66 0.27
C THR A 582 -9.03 -7.06 0.49
N MET A 583 -9.26 -7.45 1.74
CA MET A 583 -9.70 -8.82 2.09
C MET A 583 -11.10 -8.89 2.73
N PRO A 584 -11.87 -9.98 2.53
CA PRO A 584 -13.24 -10.09 3.06
C PRO A 584 -13.38 -10.04 4.59
N HIS A 585 -12.31 -10.34 5.33
CA HIS A 585 -12.31 -10.29 6.80
C HIS A 585 -12.17 -8.86 7.34
N GLU A 586 -11.62 -7.93 6.54
CA GLU A 586 -11.39 -6.53 6.93
C GLU A 586 -12.71 -5.76 7.08
N ARG A 587 -13.79 -6.24 6.45
CA ARG A 587 -15.15 -5.74 6.61
C ARG A 587 -15.78 -6.09 7.97
N THR A 588 -15.24 -7.08 8.69
CA THR A 588 -15.85 -7.58 9.93
C THR A 588 -15.90 -6.53 11.04
N ARG A 589 -16.93 -6.60 11.88
CA ARG A 589 -17.17 -5.65 12.98
C ARG A 589 -15.97 -5.52 13.94
N ALA A 590 -15.30 -6.64 14.24
CA ALA A 590 -14.14 -6.65 15.11
C ALA A 590 -12.95 -5.96 14.45
N PHE A 591 -12.54 -6.42 13.26
CA PHE A 591 -11.42 -5.85 12.52
C PHE A 591 -11.55 -4.33 12.35
N ARG A 592 -12.72 -3.85 11.88
CA ARG A 592 -12.95 -2.42 11.66
C ARG A 592 -12.93 -1.60 12.94
N ARG A 593 -13.53 -2.09 14.02
CA ARG A 593 -13.46 -1.44 15.35
C ARG A 593 -12.00 -1.34 15.82
N ASP A 594 -11.25 -2.42 15.70
CA ASP A 594 -9.93 -2.53 16.30
C ASP A 594 -8.86 -1.79 15.47
N ARG A 595 -8.89 -1.90 14.12
CA ARG A 595 -7.94 -1.22 13.22
C ARG A 595 -8.08 0.30 13.24
N THR A 596 -9.30 0.84 13.17
CA THR A 596 -9.49 2.29 13.03
C THR A 596 -8.91 3.11 14.18
N VAL A 597 -8.69 2.52 15.36
CA VAL A 597 -8.11 3.22 16.53
C VAL A 597 -6.73 3.83 16.23
N GLU A 598 -5.88 3.16 15.43
CA GLU A 598 -4.53 3.69 15.12
C GLU A 598 -4.48 4.54 13.84
N GLN A 599 -5.46 4.42 12.93
CA GLN A 599 -5.35 4.95 11.57
C GLN A 599 -5.26 6.48 11.47
N LEU A 600 -5.97 7.22 12.33
CA LEU A 600 -6.01 8.68 12.25
C LEU A 600 -4.59 9.27 12.47
N GLY A 601 -4.00 9.01 13.63
CA GLY A 601 -2.65 9.47 13.94
C GLY A 601 -1.53 8.62 13.32
N ALA A 602 -1.81 7.48 12.69
CA ALA A 602 -0.81 6.81 11.84
C ALA A 602 -0.44 7.68 10.62
N LEU A 603 -1.41 8.42 10.05
CA LEU A 603 -1.22 9.29 8.89
C LEU A 603 -0.18 10.40 9.13
N PHE A 604 -0.13 10.96 10.35
CA PHE A 604 0.86 11.97 10.76
C PHE A 604 2.05 11.36 11.54
N GLY A 605 1.84 10.23 12.21
CA GLY A 605 2.81 9.55 13.05
C GLY A 605 3.64 8.50 12.31
N ASP A 606 3.49 7.24 12.71
CA ASP A 606 4.45 6.18 12.40
C ASP A 606 4.37 5.61 10.96
N ALA A 607 3.29 5.84 10.20
CA ALA A 607 3.11 5.16 8.89
C ALA A 607 4.10 5.62 7.80
N VAL A 608 4.92 6.64 8.07
CA VAL A 608 5.96 7.13 7.16
C VAL A 608 7.26 6.33 7.25
N TRP A 609 7.43 5.47 8.26
CA TRP A 609 8.66 4.69 8.42
C TRP A 609 8.63 3.40 7.60
N PRO A 610 9.71 3.06 6.86
CA PRO A 610 9.73 1.90 5.95
C PRO A 610 9.66 0.54 6.68
N ASN A 611 9.83 0.52 8.01
CA ASN A 611 9.72 -0.66 8.87
C ASN A 611 8.52 -0.57 9.85
N TRP A 612 7.52 0.28 9.57
CA TRP A 612 6.29 0.34 10.36
C TRP A 612 5.32 -0.79 10.00
N HIS A 613 4.71 -1.37 11.03
CA HIS A 613 3.57 -2.27 10.89
C HIS A 613 2.44 -1.86 11.85
N PRO A 614 1.17 -2.00 11.43
CA PRO A 614 0.02 -1.83 12.31
C PRO A 614 0.12 -2.68 13.58
N LYS A 615 -0.24 -2.06 14.71
CA LYS A 615 -0.15 -2.65 16.06
C LYS A 615 -1.49 -3.28 16.47
N THR A 616 -2.60 -2.90 15.81
CA THR A 616 -3.95 -3.39 16.08
C THR A 616 -4.47 -4.33 14.97
N ALA A 617 -5.57 -5.05 15.25
CA ALA A 617 -6.19 -6.01 14.33
C ALA A 617 -5.22 -7.04 13.70
N ARG A 618 -4.20 -7.44 14.48
CA ARG A 618 -3.21 -8.47 14.15
C ARG A 618 -3.74 -9.88 14.42
N ASN A 619 -3.02 -10.89 13.94
CA ASN A 619 -3.27 -12.33 14.14
C ASN A 619 -4.58 -12.85 13.52
N VAL A 620 -5.06 -12.22 12.44
CA VAL A 620 -6.34 -12.54 11.79
C VAL A 620 -6.23 -13.77 10.88
N ARG A 621 -5.11 -13.92 10.17
CA ARG A 621 -4.69 -15.14 9.47
C ARG A 621 -3.28 -15.48 9.95
N ARG A 622 -3.00 -16.77 10.06
CA ARG A 622 -1.70 -17.32 10.46
C ARG A 622 -1.44 -18.54 9.58
N SER A 623 -0.18 -18.80 9.22
CA SER A 623 0.20 -20.10 8.66
C SER A 623 0.09 -21.19 9.74
N ALA A 624 0.15 -22.46 9.34
CA ALA A 624 0.25 -23.57 10.30
C ALA A 624 1.56 -23.52 11.12
N LEU A 625 2.56 -22.73 10.70
CA LEU A 625 3.87 -22.62 11.32
C LEU A 625 4.00 -21.45 12.31
N HIS A 626 3.07 -20.50 12.33
CA HIS A 626 3.20 -19.25 13.09
C HIS A 626 3.68 -19.44 14.54
N ASP A 627 3.04 -20.32 15.32
CA ASP A 627 3.44 -20.55 16.73
C ASP A 627 4.82 -21.23 16.87
N ARG A 628 5.29 -21.99 15.85
CA ARG A 628 6.66 -22.55 15.81
C ARG A 628 7.71 -21.48 15.50
N LEU A 629 7.42 -20.61 14.55
CA LEU A 629 8.33 -19.55 14.11
C LEU A 629 8.44 -18.46 15.18
N ALA A 630 7.33 -18.11 15.83
CA ALA A 630 7.30 -17.25 17.01
C ALA A 630 8.18 -17.81 18.15
N ALA A 631 8.04 -19.10 18.47
CA ALA A 631 8.87 -19.78 19.47
C ALA A 631 10.37 -19.89 19.09
N ARG A 632 10.76 -19.44 17.88
CA ARG A 632 12.13 -19.40 17.36
C ARG A 632 12.62 -17.97 17.10
N GLY A 633 11.90 -16.95 17.57
CA GLY A 633 12.32 -15.55 17.53
C GLY A 633 11.88 -14.76 16.29
N ALA A 634 10.89 -15.24 15.52
CA ALA A 634 10.35 -14.49 14.39
C ALA A 634 9.77 -13.13 14.84
N TYR A 635 10.23 -12.05 14.23
CA TYR A 635 9.48 -10.79 14.16
C TYR A 635 8.47 -10.89 13.01
N PHE A 636 7.23 -10.46 13.24
CA PHE A 636 6.15 -10.60 12.26
C PHE A 636 5.72 -9.25 11.69
N GLY A 637 5.65 -9.19 10.36
CA GLY A 637 4.89 -8.19 9.62
C GLY A 637 3.46 -8.66 9.35
N VAL A 638 2.64 -7.84 8.69
CA VAL A 638 1.27 -8.22 8.29
C VAL A 638 0.89 -7.79 6.86
N THR A 639 0.45 -8.73 6.03
CA THR A 639 -0.10 -8.48 4.68
C THR A 639 -1.31 -9.36 4.40
N SER A 640 -2.35 -8.83 3.74
CA SER A 640 -3.63 -9.55 3.49
C SER A 640 -4.23 -10.26 4.71
N GLY A 641 -3.97 -9.73 5.91
CA GLY A 641 -4.31 -10.31 7.22
C GLY A 641 -3.42 -11.45 7.73
N TYR A 642 -2.44 -11.94 6.95
CA TYR A 642 -1.45 -12.93 7.38
C TYR A 642 -0.32 -12.30 8.20
N GLU A 643 -0.03 -12.91 9.34
CA GLU A 643 1.25 -12.76 10.04
C GLU A 643 2.36 -13.50 9.29
N TYR A 644 3.39 -12.79 8.81
CA TYR A 644 4.55 -13.38 8.11
C TYR A 644 5.89 -13.04 8.80
N PRO A 645 6.89 -13.93 8.85
CA PRO A 645 8.19 -13.61 9.44
C PRO A 645 8.99 -12.65 8.54
N GLU A 646 9.37 -11.49 9.07
CA GLU A 646 10.27 -10.56 8.38
C GLU A 646 11.74 -10.91 8.57
N TRP A 647 12.10 -11.33 9.79
CA TRP A 647 13.44 -11.71 10.22
C TRP A 647 13.35 -12.51 11.55
N PHE A 648 14.45 -13.14 11.96
CA PHE A 648 14.53 -13.93 13.19
C PHE A 648 15.58 -13.38 14.17
N ALA A 649 15.17 -13.14 15.42
CA ALA A 649 16.08 -12.79 16.52
C ALA A 649 16.94 -13.98 16.97
N ASP A 650 18.09 -13.71 17.58
CA ASP A 650 18.92 -14.77 18.17
C ASP A 650 18.26 -15.35 19.45
N PRO A 651 18.49 -16.64 19.78
CA PRO A 651 17.76 -17.31 20.86
C PRO A 651 17.85 -16.61 22.23
N GLY A 652 16.70 -16.19 22.76
CA GLY A 652 16.58 -15.50 24.04
C GLY A 652 16.63 -13.96 23.94
N VAL A 653 16.68 -13.40 22.73
CA VAL A 653 16.47 -11.97 22.47
C VAL A 653 15.01 -11.76 22.08
N GLU A 654 14.34 -10.78 22.69
CA GLU A 654 12.99 -10.37 22.29
C GLU A 654 13.07 -9.53 20.99
N PRO A 655 12.39 -9.92 19.91
CA PRO A 655 12.48 -9.20 18.65
C PRO A 655 11.76 -7.85 18.73
N HIS A 656 12.48 -6.78 18.42
CA HIS A 656 11.98 -5.41 18.37
C HIS A 656 12.68 -4.65 17.24
N VAL A 657 12.09 -3.55 16.80
CA VAL A 657 12.58 -2.71 15.70
C VAL A 657 12.44 -1.25 16.11
N THR A 658 13.50 -0.46 15.94
CA THR A 658 13.48 0.99 16.04
C THR A 658 13.06 1.59 14.68
N HIS A 659 12.08 2.48 14.69
CA HIS A 659 11.58 3.10 13.46
C HIS A 659 12.53 4.19 12.91
N GLY A 660 12.73 4.20 11.59
CA GLY A 660 13.54 5.21 10.89
C GLY A 660 14.12 4.73 9.55
N TRP A 661 15.04 5.53 8.99
CA TRP A 661 15.69 5.31 7.69
C TRP A 661 17.10 4.69 7.78
N HIS A 662 17.51 4.24 8.96
CA HIS A 662 18.85 3.69 9.22
C HIS A 662 18.81 2.17 9.41
N ARG A 663 19.97 1.54 9.63
CA ARG A 663 20.07 0.10 9.90
C ARG A 663 19.51 -0.22 11.28
N ASP A 664 18.33 -0.82 11.32
CA ASP A 664 17.68 -1.28 12.53
C ASP A 664 18.25 -2.63 13.05
N GLU A 665 17.65 -3.13 14.13
CA GLU A 665 18.01 -4.37 14.82
C GLU A 665 17.86 -5.63 13.96
N SER A 666 17.11 -5.58 12.85
CA SER A 666 16.93 -6.70 11.91
C SER A 666 18.14 -6.88 10.99
N PHE A 667 18.87 -5.81 10.65
CA PHE A 667 19.93 -5.81 9.62
C PHE A 667 21.01 -6.91 9.84
N PRO A 668 21.49 -7.17 11.07
CA PRO A 668 22.42 -8.29 11.31
C PRO A 668 21.76 -9.66 11.09
N SER A 669 20.47 -9.81 11.38
CA SER A 669 19.71 -11.06 11.17
C SER A 669 19.47 -11.32 9.69
N GLN A 670 19.05 -10.31 8.93
CA GLN A 670 18.98 -10.35 7.47
C GLN A 670 20.30 -10.89 6.87
N GLN A 671 21.45 -10.39 7.34
CA GLN A 671 22.76 -10.87 6.89
C GLN A 671 23.00 -12.36 7.22
N ARG A 672 22.62 -12.83 8.43
CA ARG A 672 22.80 -14.25 8.84
C ARG A 672 21.88 -15.18 8.04
N GLU A 673 20.69 -14.73 7.71
CA GLU A 673 19.65 -15.46 6.98
C GLU A 673 19.97 -15.53 5.47
N HIS A 674 20.29 -14.39 4.84
CA HIS A 674 20.78 -14.29 3.46
C HIS A 674 21.96 -15.22 3.22
N ARG A 675 22.92 -15.20 4.14
CA ARG A 675 24.11 -16.04 4.07
C ARG A 675 23.80 -17.53 4.20
N ALA A 676 22.80 -17.93 5.00
CA ALA A 676 22.39 -19.32 5.08
C ALA A 676 21.76 -19.83 3.77
N ILE A 677 21.01 -18.99 3.06
CA ILE A 677 20.53 -19.33 1.70
C ILE A 677 21.69 -19.45 0.71
N ARG A 678 22.65 -18.50 0.70
CA ARG A 678 23.79 -18.52 -0.24
C ARG A 678 24.80 -19.65 0.03
N GLU A 679 25.04 -20.03 1.30
CA GLU A 679 26.12 -20.97 1.67
C GLU A 679 25.64 -22.36 2.18
N ALA A 680 24.39 -22.47 2.65
CA ALA A 680 23.91 -23.64 3.40
C ALA A 680 22.50 -24.07 2.92
N VAL A 681 21.49 -23.98 3.78
CA VAL A 681 20.07 -24.18 3.47
C VAL A 681 19.22 -23.33 4.41
N GLY A 682 18.12 -22.80 3.92
CA GLY A 682 17.09 -22.17 4.75
C GLY A 682 15.68 -22.47 4.25
N MET A 683 14.70 -22.15 5.08
CA MET A 683 13.27 -22.30 4.81
C MET A 683 12.55 -20.97 5.04
N ILE A 684 11.76 -20.53 4.06
CA ILE A 684 10.90 -19.34 4.16
C ILE A 684 9.44 -19.81 4.13
N ASP A 685 8.63 -19.32 5.06
CA ASP A 685 7.18 -19.56 5.08
C ASP A 685 6.48 -18.58 4.13
N MET A 686 6.06 -19.11 2.98
CA MET A 686 5.39 -18.37 1.91
C MET A 686 3.88 -18.64 1.87
N SER A 687 3.29 -19.14 2.98
CA SER A 687 1.86 -19.50 3.07
C SER A 687 0.87 -18.33 2.96
N LEU A 688 1.37 -17.11 2.75
CA LEU A 688 0.59 -15.94 2.35
C LEU A 688 0.17 -15.99 0.87
N MET A 689 0.99 -16.63 0.01
CA MET A 689 0.79 -16.70 -1.44
C MET A 689 -0.55 -17.33 -1.80
N ALA A 690 -1.24 -16.75 -2.79
CA ALA A 690 -2.46 -17.31 -3.34
C ALA A 690 -2.16 -18.60 -4.08
N ASN A 691 -2.87 -19.68 -3.75
CA ASN A 691 -2.78 -20.99 -4.39
C ASN A 691 -4.15 -21.32 -4.99
N ILE A 692 -4.27 -21.27 -6.32
CA ILE A 692 -5.55 -21.38 -7.03
C ILE A 692 -5.51 -22.58 -7.97
N ILE A 693 -6.39 -23.56 -7.75
CA ILE A 693 -6.59 -24.69 -8.64
C ILE A 693 -7.58 -24.30 -9.74
N VAL A 694 -7.22 -24.56 -10.99
CA VAL A 694 -8.06 -24.32 -12.18
C VAL A 694 -8.22 -25.64 -12.93
N GLN A 695 -9.46 -26.07 -13.16
CA GLN A 695 -9.77 -27.43 -13.62
C GLN A 695 -10.87 -27.50 -14.68
N GLY A 696 -10.84 -28.58 -15.46
CA GLY A 696 -11.81 -28.90 -16.51
C GLY A 696 -11.22 -28.79 -17.91
N ARG A 697 -11.84 -29.49 -18.87
CA ARG A 697 -11.31 -29.67 -20.24
C ARG A 697 -10.92 -28.36 -20.97
N ASP A 698 -11.57 -27.25 -20.63
CA ASP A 698 -11.39 -25.96 -21.29
C ASP A 698 -10.36 -25.07 -20.54
N ALA A 699 -9.79 -25.54 -19.42
CA ALA A 699 -8.89 -24.78 -18.55
C ALA A 699 -7.54 -24.42 -19.20
N GLU A 700 -6.97 -25.30 -20.02
CA GLU A 700 -5.74 -24.98 -20.77
C GLU A 700 -5.97 -23.78 -21.70
N ALA A 701 -7.07 -23.79 -22.46
CA ALA A 701 -7.38 -22.72 -23.41
C ALA A 701 -7.60 -21.36 -22.73
N VAL A 702 -8.30 -21.34 -21.58
CA VAL A 702 -8.51 -20.10 -20.80
C VAL A 702 -7.20 -19.58 -20.21
N LEU A 703 -6.43 -20.44 -19.53
CA LEU A 703 -5.14 -20.04 -18.94
C LEU A 703 -4.12 -19.62 -20.00
N ASN A 704 -4.09 -20.28 -21.17
CA ASN A 704 -3.15 -19.94 -22.22
C ASN A 704 -3.55 -18.66 -22.99
N ARG A 705 -4.83 -18.26 -22.97
CA ARG A 705 -5.26 -16.95 -23.50
C ARG A 705 -4.93 -15.79 -22.53
N LEU A 706 -4.97 -16.04 -21.22
CA LEU A 706 -4.59 -15.09 -20.17
C LEU A 706 -3.07 -14.86 -20.08
N SER A 707 -2.30 -15.94 -20.16
CA SER A 707 -0.84 -15.95 -20.02
C SER A 707 -0.14 -15.38 -21.26
N ASP A 708 0.93 -14.60 -21.09
CA ASP A 708 1.79 -14.14 -22.19
C ASP A 708 2.76 -15.23 -22.69
N ASN A 709 3.18 -16.12 -21.81
CA ASN A 709 3.99 -17.31 -22.07
C ASN A 709 3.11 -18.50 -22.48
N ASP A 710 3.68 -19.57 -23.03
CA ASP A 710 2.93 -20.77 -23.41
C ASP A 710 2.78 -21.74 -22.22
N ILE A 711 1.54 -21.98 -21.80
CA ILE A 711 1.20 -22.96 -20.74
C ILE A 711 0.71 -24.31 -21.30
N SER A 712 0.64 -24.49 -22.62
CA SER A 712 0.32 -25.77 -23.29
C SER A 712 1.50 -26.77 -23.26
N VAL A 713 2.28 -26.73 -22.17
CA VAL A 713 3.47 -27.55 -21.90
C VAL A 713 3.10 -28.97 -21.42
N PRO A 714 4.05 -29.92 -21.39
CA PRO A 714 3.86 -31.23 -20.77
C PRO A 714 3.43 -31.16 -19.30
N ILE A 715 2.74 -32.21 -18.82
CA ILE A 715 2.36 -32.37 -17.41
C ILE A 715 3.61 -32.43 -16.53
N GLY A 716 3.54 -31.84 -15.32
CA GLY A 716 4.69 -31.71 -14.42
C GLY A 716 5.63 -30.57 -14.78
N ARG A 717 5.20 -29.61 -15.63
CA ARG A 717 5.95 -28.38 -15.94
C ARG A 717 5.41 -27.18 -15.17
N VAL A 718 6.34 -26.29 -14.83
CA VAL A 718 6.11 -24.99 -14.22
C VAL A 718 6.43 -23.91 -15.27
N VAL A 719 5.60 -22.87 -15.37
CA VAL A 719 5.75 -21.75 -16.30
C VAL A 719 5.56 -20.45 -15.55
N TYR A 720 6.55 -19.56 -15.62
CA TYR A 720 6.46 -18.17 -15.15
C TYR A 720 5.93 -17.30 -16.30
N THR A 721 4.93 -16.47 -16.02
CA THR A 721 4.19 -15.71 -17.04
C THR A 721 3.45 -14.53 -16.44
N GLN A 722 3.35 -13.46 -17.23
CA GLN A 722 2.55 -12.30 -16.90
C GLN A 722 1.17 -12.44 -17.55
N TRP A 723 0.12 -12.03 -16.85
CA TRP A 723 -1.19 -11.80 -17.45
C TRP A 723 -1.31 -10.32 -17.78
N LEU A 724 -1.76 -9.99 -18.98
CA LEU A 724 -1.77 -8.61 -19.48
C LEU A 724 -3.19 -8.09 -19.68
N ASN A 725 -3.32 -6.77 -19.84
CA ASN A 725 -4.49 -6.13 -20.44
C ASN A 725 -4.27 -5.87 -21.96
N GLU A 726 -5.30 -5.40 -22.67
CA GLU A 726 -5.22 -5.20 -24.13
C GLU A 726 -4.32 -4.01 -24.55
N ARG A 727 -3.79 -3.22 -23.59
CA ARG A 727 -2.70 -2.25 -23.81
C ARG A 727 -1.30 -2.85 -23.65
N GLY A 728 -1.20 -4.09 -23.17
CA GLY A 728 0.06 -4.78 -22.89
C GLY A 728 0.61 -4.56 -21.47
N GLY A 729 -0.09 -3.78 -20.64
CA GLY A 729 0.28 -3.55 -19.23
C GLY A 729 0.06 -4.80 -18.38
N ILE A 730 0.89 -5.00 -17.35
CA ILE A 730 0.87 -6.20 -16.51
C ILE A 730 -0.28 -6.14 -15.49
N GLU A 731 -1.07 -7.20 -15.41
CA GLU A 731 -2.29 -7.29 -14.59
C GLU A 731 -2.20 -8.35 -13.48
N ALA A 732 -1.29 -9.31 -13.64
CA ALA A 732 -0.79 -10.18 -12.58
C ALA A 732 0.55 -10.76 -13.05
N ASP A 733 1.48 -10.98 -12.12
CA ASP A 733 2.63 -11.83 -12.35
C ASP A 733 2.42 -13.17 -11.61
N VAL A 734 2.52 -14.30 -12.34
CA VAL A 734 2.07 -15.60 -11.84
C VAL A 734 2.96 -16.76 -12.26
N THR A 735 2.90 -17.82 -11.45
CA THR A 735 3.44 -19.14 -11.83
C THR A 735 2.30 -20.11 -12.10
N VAL A 736 2.25 -20.66 -13.32
CA VAL A 736 1.27 -21.66 -13.76
C VAL A 736 1.95 -23.03 -13.83
N THR A 737 1.42 -24.01 -13.10
CA THR A 737 1.90 -25.38 -13.07
C THR A 737 0.87 -26.33 -13.65
N ARG A 738 1.25 -27.14 -14.64
CA ARG A 738 0.36 -28.16 -15.23
C ARG A 738 0.43 -29.45 -14.42
N LEU A 739 -0.66 -29.80 -13.74
CA LEU A 739 -0.77 -30.97 -12.87
C LEU A 739 -1.40 -32.19 -13.56
N ALA A 740 -2.28 -31.99 -14.54
CA ALA A 740 -2.86 -33.04 -15.37
C ALA A 740 -3.15 -32.52 -16.80
N GLU A 741 -3.87 -33.31 -17.59
CA GLU A 741 -4.42 -32.86 -18.88
C GLU A 741 -5.35 -31.66 -18.68
N ASP A 742 -6.24 -31.72 -17.69
CA ASP A 742 -7.31 -30.76 -17.40
C ASP A 742 -7.17 -30.06 -16.03
N ARG A 743 -6.00 -30.12 -15.38
CA ARG A 743 -5.75 -29.57 -14.04
C ARG A 743 -4.48 -28.74 -13.99
N PHE A 744 -4.61 -27.51 -13.49
CA PHE A 744 -3.55 -26.54 -13.33
C PHE A 744 -3.58 -25.94 -11.92
N MET A 745 -2.43 -25.44 -11.47
CA MET A 745 -2.30 -24.60 -10.28
C MET A 745 -1.69 -23.27 -10.69
N VAL A 746 -2.33 -22.17 -10.31
CA VAL A 746 -1.83 -20.80 -10.45
C VAL A 746 -1.40 -20.33 -9.06
N VAL A 747 -0.18 -19.80 -8.97
CA VAL A 747 0.37 -19.19 -7.76
C VAL A 747 0.62 -17.71 -8.02
N SER A 748 0.21 -16.84 -7.10
CA SER A 748 0.41 -15.39 -7.19
C SER A 748 0.61 -14.75 -5.82
N THR A 749 1.16 -13.52 -5.78
CA THR A 749 1.30 -12.74 -4.54
C THR A 749 -0.06 -12.44 -3.89
N ASP A 750 -0.10 -12.34 -2.57
CA ASP A 750 -1.33 -12.22 -1.77
C ASP A 750 -2.14 -10.97 -2.13
N LEU A 751 -1.45 -9.85 -2.40
CA LEU A 751 -2.04 -8.57 -2.83
C LEU A 751 -2.83 -8.70 -4.14
N THR A 752 -2.49 -9.67 -5.00
CA THR A 752 -3.20 -9.93 -6.27
C THR A 752 -4.31 -10.97 -6.17
N HIS A 753 -4.51 -11.61 -5.01
CA HIS A 753 -5.37 -12.79 -4.89
C HIS A 753 -6.78 -12.61 -5.48
N ARG A 754 -7.48 -11.53 -5.11
CA ARG A 754 -8.82 -11.25 -5.66
C ARG A 754 -8.77 -10.74 -7.10
N ARG A 755 -7.69 -10.08 -7.54
CA ARG A 755 -7.47 -9.71 -8.95
C ARG A 755 -7.39 -10.94 -9.83
N VAL A 756 -6.56 -11.92 -9.46
CA VAL A 756 -6.37 -13.19 -10.18
C VAL A 756 -7.69 -13.98 -10.25
N LEU A 757 -8.42 -14.09 -9.13
CA LEU A 757 -9.75 -14.72 -9.12
C LEU A 757 -10.77 -13.98 -10.00
N ALA A 758 -10.79 -12.64 -9.99
CA ALA A 758 -11.67 -11.83 -10.82
C ALA A 758 -11.34 -11.95 -12.31
N ARG A 759 -10.05 -11.92 -12.69
CA ARG A 759 -9.59 -12.12 -14.07
C ARG A 759 -9.95 -13.53 -14.56
N LEU A 760 -9.75 -14.57 -13.74
CA LEU A 760 -10.19 -15.93 -14.08
C LEU A 760 -11.70 -16.01 -14.33
N ARG A 761 -12.56 -15.33 -13.54
CA ARG A 761 -13.99 -15.24 -13.85
C ARG A 761 -14.23 -14.53 -15.18
N ARG A 762 -13.74 -13.29 -15.31
CA ARG A 762 -14.08 -12.36 -16.41
C ARG A 762 -13.62 -12.84 -17.78
N TYR A 763 -12.49 -13.55 -17.85
CA TYR A 763 -11.91 -14.04 -19.10
C TYR A 763 -12.22 -15.52 -19.38
N THR A 764 -13.00 -16.21 -18.53
CA THR A 764 -13.58 -17.53 -18.87
C THR A 764 -14.80 -17.33 -19.77
N PRO A 765 -14.83 -17.85 -21.01
CA PRO A 765 -15.96 -17.65 -21.93
C PRO A 765 -17.27 -18.29 -21.42
N GLU A 766 -18.42 -17.68 -21.74
CA GLU A 766 -19.73 -18.26 -21.40
C GLU A 766 -19.90 -19.64 -22.06
N GLY A 767 -20.11 -20.68 -21.24
CA GLY A 767 -20.21 -22.07 -21.67
C GLY A 767 -18.91 -22.89 -21.64
N ALA A 768 -17.75 -22.27 -21.33
CA ALA A 768 -16.51 -23.00 -21.08
C ALA A 768 -16.62 -23.84 -19.79
N HIS A 769 -16.17 -25.09 -19.83
CA HIS A 769 -16.22 -26.01 -18.70
C HIS A 769 -14.94 -25.88 -17.85
N VAL A 770 -14.88 -24.79 -17.07
CA VAL A 770 -13.79 -24.49 -16.13
C VAL A 770 -14.35 -24.28 -14.72
N SER A 771 -13.67 -24.84 -13.71
CA SER A 771 -13.90 -24.56 -12.30
C SER A 771 -12.64 -24.02 -11.65
N VAL A 772 -12.78 -22.97 -10.84
CA VAL A 772 -11.69 -22.30 -10.11
C VAL A 772 -11.89 -22.55 -8.61
N THR A 773 -10.82 -22.82 -7.87
CA THR A 773 -10.87 -23.09 -6.43
C THR A 773 -9.64 -22.53 -5.74
N ASP A 774 -9.83 -21.56 -4.84
CA ASP A 774 -8.82 -21.13 -3.87
C ASP A 774 -8.56 -22.28 -2.87
N VAL A 775 -7.29 -22.70 -2.77
CA VAL A 775 -6.81 -23.71 -1.81
C VAL A 775 -5.76 -23.15 -0.85
N SER A 776 -5.54 -21.83 -0.84
CA SER A 776 -4.50 -21.13 -0.06
C SER A 776 -4.62 -21.43 1.43
N ALA A 777 -5.82 -21.35 2.00
CA ALA A 777 -6.05 -21.64 3.42
C ALA A 777 -5.80 -23.12 3.80
N GLY A 778 -5.89 -24.04 2.84
CA GLY A 778 -5.61 -25.48 3.04
C GLY A 778 -4.14 -25.87 2.81
N THR A 779 -3.31 -24.93 2.34
CA THR A 779 -1.93 -25.18 1.90
C THR A 779 -0.95 -24.35 2.72
N THR A 780 0.03 -25.01 3.34
CA THR A 780 1.21 -24.34 3.90
C THR A 780 2.33 -24.43 2.86
N LEU A 781 2.87 -23.29 2.43
CA LEU A 781 3.88 -23.22 1.39
C LEU A 781 5.26 -22.97 2.01
N MET A 782 6.10 -24.00 2.04
CA MET A 782 7.47 -23.92 2.55
C MET A 782 8.45 -23.91 1.38
N THR A 783 9.23 -22.84 1.20
CA THR A 783 10.28 -22.82 0.17
C THR A 783 11.63 -23.14 0.82
N VAL A 784 12.21 -24.29 0.48
CA VAL A 784 13.44 -24.85 1.06
C VAL A 784 14.57 -24.65 0.04
N GLN A 785 15.46 -23.70 0.33
CA GLN A 785 16.37 -23.09 -0.65
C GLN A 785 17.82 -23.03 -0.13
N GLY A 786 18.78 -23.00 -1.05
CA GLY A 786 20.22 -22.97 -0.77
C GLY A 786 20.98 -24.25 -1.20
N PRO A 787 22.31 -24.23 -1.31
CA PRO A 787 23.08 -25.32 -1.93
C PRO A 787 22.95 -26.69 -1.25
N ARG A 788 22.58 -26.75 0.04
CA ARG A 788 22.33 -28.00 0.80
C ARG A 788 20.85 -28.44 0.81
N SER A 789 19.94 -27.70 0.17
CA SER A 789 18.49 -28.03 0.14
C SER A 789 18.18 -29.44 -0.36
N ARG A 790 18.88 -29.90 -1.41
CA ARG A 790 18.75 -31.28 -1.90
C ARG A 790 19.16 -32.30 -0.83
N GLU A 791 20.27 -32.07 -0.13
CA GLU A 791 20.76 -33.00 0.89
C GLU A 791 19.80 -33.08 2.08
N LEU A 792 19.22 -31.94 2.48
CA LEU A 792 18.16 -31.90 3.49
C LEU A 792 16.95 -32.74 3.05
N LEU A 793 16.38 -32.43 1.88
CA LEU A 793 15.16 -33.10 1.42
C LEU A 793 15.39 -34.59 1.14
N SER A 794 16.54 -34.98 0.59
CA SER A 794 16.91 -36.40 0.40
C SER A 794 17.10 -37.22 1.69
N ARG A 795 17.06 -36.59 2.88
CA ARG A 795 16.96 -37.31 4.17
C ARG A 795 15.51 -37.59 4.58
N LEU A 796 14.53 -36.96 3.91
CA LEU A 796 13.11 -36.95 4.28
C LEU A 796 12.17 -37.47 3.18
N THR A 797 12.68 -37.73 1.96
CA THR A 797 11.90 -38.24 0.81
C THR A 797 12.51 -39.51 0.22
N SER A 798 11.66 -40.39 -0.32
CA SER A 798 12.05 -41.51 -1.17
C SER A 798 12.31 -41.11 -2.63
N ALA A 799 11.90 -39.90 -3.04
CA ALA A 799 11.98 -39.43 -4.42
C ALA A 799 13.41 -39.04 -4.84
N ASP A 800 13.82 -39.41 -6.06
CA ASP A 800 15.06 -38.87 -6.63
C ASP A 800 14.90 -37.37 -6.97
N LEU A 801 15.72 -36.56 -6.29
CA LEU A 801 15.86 -35.11 -6.43
C LEU A 801 17.05 -34.70 -7.32
N SER A 802 17.68 -35.66 -8.02
CA SER A 802 18.73 -35.40 -9.01
C SER A 802 18.27 -34.41 -10.08
N ASN A 803 19.22 -33.78 -10.77
CA ASN A 803 18.87 -32.84 -11.84
C ASN A 803 18.26 -33.55 -13.07
N GLU A 804 18.41 -34.87 -13.18
CA GLU A 804 17.87 -35.68 -14.27
C GLU A 804 16.42 -36.11 -13.98
N ALA A 805 16.15 -36.65 -12.79
CA ALA A 805 14.80 -37.03 -12.37
C ALA A 805 13.91 -35.85 -11.94
N PHE A 806 14.50 -34.73 -11.50
CA PHE A 806 13.78 -33.54 -11.08
C PHE A 806 14.42 -32.25 -11.67
N PRO A 807 14.22 -31.97 -12.98
CA PRO A 807 14.77 -30.77 -13.62
C PRO A 807 14.21 -29.45 -13.07
N TYR A 808 14.88 -28.32 -13.37
CA TYR A 808 14.37 -26.98 -13.03
C TYR A 808 13.10 -26.64 -13.83
N MET A 809 12.19 -25.84 -13.22
CA MET A 809 10.84 -25.56 -13.73
C MET A 809 10.01 -26.84 -13.99
N THR A 810 10.08 -27.79 -13.07
CA THR A 810 9.20 -28.97 -13.03
C THR A 810 8.54 -29.12 -11.67
N ALA A 811 7.43 -29.85 -11.64
CA ALA A 811 6.61 -30.10 -10.46
C ALA A 811 6.29 -31.60 -10.34
N ARG A 812 6.37 -32.16 -9.13
CA ARG A 812 6.14 -33.57 -8.84
C ARG A 812 5.51 -33.73 -7.46
N GLU A 813 4.55 -34.66 -7.32
CA GLU A 813 4.16 -35.17 -6.01
C GLU A 813 5.28 -36.08 -5.47
N ILE A 814 5.66 -35.86 -4.20
CA ILE A 814 6.68 -36.63 -3.47
C ILE A 814 6.24 -36.87 -2.03
N ASP A 815 6.80 -37.89 -1.37
CA ASP A 815 6.74 -38.01 0.09
C ASP A 815 7.72 -37.04 0.75
N VAL A 816 7.31 -36.36 1.83
CA VAL A 816 8.22 -35.70 2.77
C VAL A 816 7.76 -36.02 4.18
N HIS A 817 8.57 -36.80 4.90
CA HIS A 817 8.25 -37.33 6.23
C HIS A 817 6.91 -38.11 6.24
N TYR A 818 5.83 -37.57 6.84
CA TYR A 818 4.49 -38.19 6.82
C TYR A 818 3.55 -37.63 5.75
N ALA A 819 3.94 -36.59 5.02
CA ALA A 819 3.09 -35.91 4.04
C ALA A 819 3.35 -36.43 2.61
N GLN A 820 2.29 -36.46 1.80
CA GLN A 820 2.42 -36.29 0.36
C GLN A 820 2.37 -34.79 0.08
N VAL A 821 3.35 -34.27 -0.66
CA VAL A 821 3.48 -32.84 -0.97
C VAL A 821 3.67 -32.64 -2.47
N LEU A 822 3.09 -31.58 -3.02
CA LEU A 822 3.42 -31.13 -4.36
C LEU A 822 4.68 -30.27 -4.26
N ALA A 823 5.79 -30.77 -4.80
CA ALA A 823 7.06 -30.06 -4.84
C ALA A 823 7.26 -29.40 -6.22
N LEU A 824 7.62 -28.11 -6.24
CA LEU A 824 7.97 -27.33 -7.43
C LEU A 824 9.46 -26.97 -7.36
N ARG A 825 10.25 -27.33 -8.38
CA ARG A 825 11.68 -26.95 -8.44
C ARG A 825 11.85 -25.60 -9.11
N VAL A 826 11.53 -24.55 -8.35
CA VAL A 826 11.60 -23.11 -8.69
C VAL A 826 12.27 -22.34 -7.54
N THR A 827 12.64 -21.08 -7.75
CA THR A 827 13.28 -20.24 -6.73
C THR A 827 13.01 -18.76 -6.96
N TYR A 828 12.63 -18.04 -5.90
CA TYR A 828 12.60 -16.56 -5.89
C TYR A 828 13.86 -15.95 -5.24
N VAL A 829 14.74 -16.77 -4.67
CA VAL A 829 16.03 -16.33 -4.06
C VAL A 829 17.25 -16.61 -4.96
N GLY A 830 17.02 -17.27 -6.10
CA GLY A 830 18.02 -17.55 -7.13
C GLY A 830 18.99 -18.68 -6.82
N GLU A 831 18.63 -19.56 -5.88
CA GLU A 831 19.41 -20.70 -5.42
C GLU A 831 18.81 -22.06 -5.81
N LEU A 832 19.52 -23.14 -5.52
CA LEU A 832 18.93 -24.48 -5.58
C LEU A 832 17.88 -24.65 -4.48
N GLY A 833 16.64 -24.98 -4.84
CA GLY A 833 15.62 -25.36 -3.87
C GLY A 833 14.34 -25.87 -4.48
N TRP A 834 13.36 -26.06 -3.61
CA TRP A 834 11.99 -26.46 -3.94
C TRP A 834 10.98 -25.68 -3.10
N GLU A 835 9.88 -25.29 -3.73
CA GLU A 835 8.64 -24.92 -3.07
C GLU A 835 7.85 -26.19 -2.75
N LEU A 836 7.43 -26.35 -1.50
CA LEU A 836 6.67 -27.50 -1.00
C LEU A 836 5.27 -27.03 -0.62
N HIS A 837 4.27 -27.42 -1.41
CA HIS A 837 2.87 -27.19 -1.11
C HIS A 837 2.39 -28.34 -0.21
N VAL A 838 2.37 -28.08 1.10
CA VAL A 838 2.08 -29.08 2.14
C VAL A 838 0.64 -28.92 2.63
N PRO A 839 -0.15 -30.00 2.81
CA PRO A 839 -1.43 -29.93 3.51
C PRO A 839 -1.26 -29.33 4.91
N SER A 840 -2.03 -28.28 5.24
CA SER A 840 -1.83 -27.50 6.47
C SER A 840 -2.03 -28.28 7.78
N ASP A 841 -2.70 -29.43 7.74
CA ASP A 841 -2.84 -30.34 8.89
C ASP A 841 -1.58 -31.20 9.14
N LEU A 842 -0.78 -31.46 8.10
CA LEU A 842 0.49 -32.20 8.18
C LEU A 842 1.72 -31.29 8.29
N ALA A 843 1.56 -30.00 7.97
CA ALA A 843 2.64 -29.00 7.89
C ALA A 843 3.59 -28.98 9.10
N LEU A 844 3.07 -29.03 10.33
CA LEU A 844 3.91 -29.06 11.54
C LEU A 844 4.87 -30.26 11.57
N THR A 845 4.44 -31.43 11.08
CA THR A 845 5.28 -32.64 11.05
C THR A 845 6.38 -32.56 10.00
N VAL A 846 6.11 -31.91 8.86
CA VAL A 846 7.12 -31.64 7.82
C VAL A 846 8.13 -30.59 8.31
N TYR A 847 7.65 -29.53 8.96
CA TYR A 847 8.50 -28.48 9.52
C TYR A 847 9.43 -28.99 10.62
N ASP A 848 8.88 -29.67 11.64
CA ASP A 848 9.69 -30.19 12.75
C ASP A 848 10.77 -31.19 12.23
N ALA A 849 10.45 -31.99 11.21
CA ALA A 849 11.40 -32.90 10.56
C ALA A 849 12.46 -32.18 9.69
N LEU A 850 12.12 -31.08 9.00
CA LEU A 850 13.08 -30.23 8.29
C LEU A 850 14.11 -29.61 9.25
N VAL A 851 13.66 -29.13 10.41
CA VAL A 851 14.52 -28.56 11.44
C VAL A 851 15.46 -29.62 12.03
N GLU A 852 14.95 -30.83 12.33
CA GLU A 852 15.78 -31.93 12.85
C GLU A 852 16.82 -32.40 11.82
N ALA A 853 16.38 -32.75 10.60
CA ALA A 853 17.26 -33.28 9.56
C ALA A 853 18.22 -32.24 8.96
N GLY A 854 18.02 -30.95 9.22
CA GLY A 854 18.86 -29.84 8.79
C GLY A 854 19.88 -29.34 9.84
N SER A 855 19.85 -29.91 11.06
CA SER A 855 20.61 -29.42 12.21
C SER A 855 22.15 -29.43 12.04
N ASP A 856 22.71 -30.37 11.28
CA ASP A 856 24.13 -30.44 10.87
C ASP A 856 24.42 -29.74 9.53
N LEU A 857 23.37 -29.36 8.79
CA LEU A 857 23.47 -28.73 7.46
C LEU A 857 23.62 -27.20 7.50
N GLY A 858 23.47 -26.60 8.68
CA GLY A 858 23.42 -25.14 8.84
C GLY A 858 22.04 -24.55 8.52
N TYR A 859 20.97 -25.33 8.69
CA TYR A 859 19.58 -24.88 8.51
C TYR A 859 19.27 -23.59 9.28
N ARG A 860 18.55 -22.67 8.63
CA ARG A 860 17.86 -21.55 9.25
C ARG A 860 16.43 -21.42 8.75
N ASP A 861 15.55 -20.92 9.61
CA ASP A 861 14.34 -20.23 9.16
C ASP A 861 14.78 -18.83 8.65
N VAL A 862 14.15 -18.35 7.59
CA VAL A 862 14.55 -17.15 6.85
C VAL A 862 13.32 -16.29 6.63
N GLY A 863 13.41 -15.01 6.97
CA GLY A 863 12.33 -14.03 6.85
C GLY A 863 12.31 -13.29 5.51
N LEU A 864 11.21 -12.58 5.27
CA LEU A 864 10.96 -11.92 3.99
C LEU A 864 11.90 -10.73 3.69
N LEU A 865 12.52 -10.10 4.70
CA LEU A 865 13.53 -9.06 4.46
C LEU A 865 14.81 -9.64 3.85
N ALA A 866 15.27 -10.78 4.37
CA ALA A 866 16.37 -11.54 3.77
C ALA A 866 16.00 -12.04 2.35
N MET A 867 14.75 -12.50 2.15
CA MET A 867 14.24 -12.84 0.82
C MET A 867 14.30 -11.66 -0.16
N ASN A 868 13.92 -10.45 0.28
CA ASN A 868 13.95 -9.24 -0.55
C ASN A 868 15.38 -8.88 -0.98
N SER A 869 16.37 -9.01 -0.08
CA SER A 869 17.78 -8.86 -0.44
C SER A 869 18.23 -9.94 -1.46
N LEU A 870 17.90 -11.21 -1.18
CA LEU A 870 18.26 -12.34 -2.03
C LEU A 870 17.68 -12.25 -3.45
N ARG A 871 16.44 -11.79 -3.61
CA ARG A 871 15.74 -11.63 -4.89
C ARG A 871 16.20 -10.39 -5.67
N LEU A 872 16.52 -9.30 -4.97
CA LEU A 872 17.08 -8.10 -5.59
C LEU A 872 18.49 -8.35 -6.15
N GLU A 873 19.32 -9.19 -5.51
CA GLU A 873 20.59 -9.66 -6.11
C GLU A 873 20.40 -10.49 -7.40
N LYS A 874 19.19 -10.99 -7.68
CA LYS A 874 18.84 -11.67 -8.94
C LYS A 874 18.12 -10.76 -9.94
N ALA A 875 17.76 -9.54 -9.52
CA ALA A 875 16.81 -8.67 -10.20
C ALA A 875 15.48 -9.40 -10.54
N TYR A 876 14.97 -10.26 -9.66
CA TYR A 876 13.61 -10.78 -9.83
C TYR A 876 12.59 -9.70 -9.45
N ARG A 877 11.53 -9.61 -10.25
CA ARG A 877 10.50 -8.56 -10.17
C ARG A 877 9.37 -8.99 -9.21
N ASP A 878 8.83 -8.04 -8.47
CA ASP A 878 7.63 -8.17 -7.64
C ASP A 878 6.52 -7.23 -8.13
N TYR A 879 5.30 -7.77 -8.29
CA TYR A 879 4.20 -7.06 -8.93
C TYR A 879 3.33 -6.32 -7.91
N GLY A 880 3.21 -5.00 -8.10
CA GLY A 880 2.70 -4.07 -7.10
C GLY A 880 3.76 -3.41 -6.23
N LEU A 881 5.06 -3.63 -6.52
CA LEU A 881 6.18 -2.95 -5.87
C LEU A 881 7.21 -2.44 -6.88
N ASP A 882 7.83 -3.32 -7.68
CA ASP A 882 8.82 -2.87 -8.69
C ASP A 882 8.19 -2.64 -10.06
N VAL A 883 7.11 -3.37 -10.36
CA VAL A 883 6.37 -3.34 -11.63
C VAL A 883 4.87 -3.30 -11.38
N ASP A 884 4.15 -2.52 -12.18
CA ASP A 884 2.74 -2.23 -11.98
C ASP A 884 1.91 -2.35 -13.28
N ASN A 885 0.66 -1.89 -13.26
CA ASN A 885 -0.26 -2.00 -14.39
C ASN A 885 -0.04 -1.00 -15.55
N THR A 886 0.86 -0.02 -15.37
CA THR A 886 1.30 0.89 -16.42
C THR A 886 2.48 0.34 -17.22
N ASP A 887 3.24 -0.60 -16.64
CA ASP A 887 4.43 -1.15 -17.27
C ASP A 887 4.15 -2.38 -18.14
N THR A 888 4.96 -2.55 -19.18
CA THR A 888 4.92 -3.72 -20.07
C THR A 888 6.09 -4.70 -19.84
N PRO A 889 5.96 -5.98 -20.23
CA PRO A 889 7.08 -6.94 -20.19
C PRO A 889 8.33 -6.50 -20.98
N ILE A 890 8.21 -5.60 -21.98
CA ILE A 890 9.36 -5.07 -22.71
C ILE A 890 10.16 -4.09 -21.84
N GLU A 891 9.49 -3.14 -21.19
CA GLU A 891 10.10 -2.11 -20.33
C GLU A 891 10.66 -2.73 -19.04
N CYS A 892 9.92 -3.67 -18.45
CA CYS A 892 10.32 -4.41 -17.26
C CYS A 892 11.49 -5.38 -17.50
N GLY A 893 11.89 -5.65 -18.75
CA GLY A 893 12.91 -6.65 -19.10
C GLY A 893 12.44 -8.11 -19.02
N LEU A 894 11.12 -8.34 -18.92
CA LEU A 894 10.47 -9.66 -18.85
C LEU A 894 10.14 -10.25 -20.22
N GLY A 895 10.48 -9.57 -21.33
CA GLY A 895 10.22 -10.00 -22.72
C GLY A 895 10.79 -11.36 -23.15
N PHE A 896 11.55 -12.04 -22.28
CA PHE A 896 11.95 -13.44 -22.45
C PHE A 896 10.84 -14.45 -22.08
N CYS A 897 9.81 -14.02 -21.33
CA CYS A 897 8.62 -14.81 -21.01
C CYS A 897 7.61 -14.85 -22.18
N VAL A 898 7.58 -13.79 -22.99
CA VAL A 898 6.53 -13.57 -23.99
C VAL A 898 6.62 -14.59 -25.12
N ALA A 899 5.58 -15.42 -25.27
CA ALA A 899 5.47 -16.41 -26.34
C ALA A 899 4.89 -15.76 -27.63
N TRP A 900 5.72 -14.95 -28.29
CA TRP A 900 5.35 -14.11 -29.45
C TRP A 900 4.54 -14.83 -30.54
N ASP A 901 4.89 -16.06 -30.87
CA ASP A 901 4.31 -16.84 -31.97
C ASP A 901 3.27 -17.88 -31.51
N LYS A 902 2.78 -17.75 -30.27
CA LYS A 902 1.86 -18.70 -29.64
C LYS A 902 0.54 -18.86 -30.42
N PRO A 903 0.10 -20.09 -30.75
CA PRO A 903 -1.20 -20.35 -31.38
C PRO A 903 -2.36 -19.77 -30.57
N GLY A 904 -3.29 -19.06 -31.23
CA GLY A 904 -4.39 -18.34 -30.57
C GLY A 904 -3.99 -17.01 -29.89
N GLY A 905 -2.69 -16.75 -29.77
CA GLY A 905 -2.15 -15.54 -29.12
C GLY A 905 -2.54 -15.42 -27.65
N PHE A 906 -2.40 -14.20 -27.12
CA PHE A 906 -2.72 -13.84 -25.74
C PHE A 906 -3.29 -12.42 -25.70
N ILE A 907 -3.87 -12.03 -24.56
CA ILE A 907 -4.39 -10.67 -24.31
C ILE A 907 -3.21 -9.68 -24.36
N GLY A 908 -3.37 -8.53 -25.01
CA GLY A 908 -2.30 -7.52 -25.14
C GLY A 908 -1.19 -7.83 -26.15
N ARG A 909 -1.16 -9.03 -26.77
CA ARG A 909 -0.13 -9.43 -27.76
C ARG A 909 0.13 -8.37 -28.83
N GLU A 910 -0.93 -7.84 -29.42
CA GLU A 910 -0.82 -6.88 -30.53
C GLU A 910 -0.29 -5.51 -30.06
N ALA A 911 -0.42 -5.16 -28.78
CA ALA A 911 0.20 -3.97 -28.21
C ALA A 911 1.71 -4.16 -28.03
N LEU A 912 2.14 -5.29 -27.46
CA LEU A 912 3.56 -5.62 -27.32
C LEU A 912 4.26 -5.77 -28.68
N LEU A 913 3.58 -6.28 -29.70
CA LEU A 913 4.13 -6.32 -31.07
C LEU A 913 4.39 -4.91 -31.61
N ARG A 914 3.42 -3.99 -31.52
CA ARG A 914 3.61 -2.59 -31.94
C ARG A 914 4.72 -1.89 -31.17
N GLN A 915 4.81 -2.14 -29.86
CA GLN A 915 5.87 -1.60 -29.00
C GLN A 915 7.25 -2.13 -29.41
N ARG A 916 7.37 -3.43 -29.69
CA ARG A 916 8.60 -4.06 -30.20
C ARG A 916 9.00 -3.58 -31.59
N GLU A 917 8.02 -3.29 -32.45
CA GLU A 917 8.24 -2.72 -33.80
C GLU A 917 8.62 -1.24 -33.77
N ALA A 918 8.26 -0.50 -32.71
CA ALA A 918 8.66 0.90 -32.51
C ALA A 918 10.15 1.07 -32.14
N GLY A 919 10.83 -0.01 -31.71
CA GLY A 919 12.25 -0.01 -31.37
C GLY A 919 12.54 -0.16 -29.87
N PRO A 920 13.64 0.40 -29.36
CA PRO A 920 13.96 0.39 -27.93
C PRO A 920 12.87 1.13 -27.12
N PRO A 921 12.44 0.60 -25.96
CA PRO A 921 11.41 1.23 -25.15
C PRO A 921 11.92 2.55 -24.55
N LYS A 922 11.03 3.55 -24.42
CA LYS A 922 11.36 4.85 -23.81
C LYS A 922 11.59 4.76 -22.31
N ARG A 923 10.87 3.86 -21.64
CA ARG A 923 10.99 3.54 -20.21
C ARG A 923 11.75 2.21 -20.08
N ARG A 924 12.60 2.04 -19.08
CA ARG A 924 13.28 0.76 -18.82
C ARG A 924 13.57 0.56 -17.34
N LEU A 925 13.23 -0.61 -16.82
CA LEU A 925 13.54 -0.99 -15.44
C LEU A 925 15.01 -1.44 -15.33
N VAL A 926 15.80 -0.74 -14.53
CA VAL A 926 17.24 -0.94 -14.34
C VAL A 926 17.54 -1.34 -12.90
N GLN A 927 18.59 -2.16 -12.72
CA GLN A 927 19.11 -2.57 -11.42
C GLN A 927 20.31 -1.71 -11.05
N PHE A 928 20.31 -1.16 -9.84
CA PHE A 928 21.39 -0.34 -9.31
C PHE A 928 22.09 -1.04 -8.14
N LEU A 929 23.39 -0.81 -7.99
CA LEU A 929 24.19 -1.18 -6.81
C LEU A 929 24.97 0.05 -6.36
N LEU A 930 24.76 0.50 -5.13
CA LEU A 930 25.53 1.61 -4.57
C LEU A 930 26.97 1.18 -4.32
N LYS A 931 27.92 2.01 -4.78
CA LYS A 931 29.37 1.82 -4.58
C LYS A 931 29.81 2.19 -3.17
N ASP A 932 29.04 3.05 -2.50
CA ASP A 932 29.18 3.30 -1.06
C ASP A 932 28.41 2.20 -0.30
N PRO A 933 29.06 1.44 0.60
CA PRO A 933 28.42 0.39 1.38
C PRO A 933 27.68 0.91 2.62
N GLU A 934 27.58 2.22 2.86
CA GLU A 934 26.87 2.80 4.02
C GLU A 934 25.36 3.07 3.75
N PRO A 935 24.94 3.79 2.69
CA PRO A 935 23.54 4.16 2.52
C PRO A 935 22.62 2.97 2.25
N LEU A 936 21.34 3.13 2.60
CA LEU A 936 20.26 2.21 2.26
C LEU A 936 19.34 2.84 1.20
N LEU A 937 18.79 1.98 0.34
CA LEU A 937 17.72 2.29 -0.61
C LEU A 937 16.41 1.69 -0.11
N PHE A 938 15.33 2.44 -0.20
CA PHE A 938 13.98 2.01 0.24
C PHE A 938 12.94 2.15 -0.87
N GLY A 939 13.06 3.19 -1.70
CA GLY A 939 12.05 3.63 -2.66
C GLY A 939 11.93 5.16 -2.65
N GLY A 940 11.54 5.74 -3.78
CA GLY A 940 11.42 7.18 -3.98
C GLY A 940 12.75 7.93 -4.18
N GLU A 941 13.91 7.27 -4.07
CA GLU A 941 15.20 7.93 -4.28
C GLU A 941 15.37 8.40 -5.75
N PRO A 942 15.80 9.66 -6.02
CA PRO A 942 16.05 10.14 -7.38
C PRO A 942 17.07 9.31 -8.14
N ILE A 943 16.80 9.04 -9.42
CA ILE A 943 17.82 8.54 -10.37
C ILE A 943 18.20 9.69 -11.29
N LEU A 944 19.45 10.12 -11.17
CA LEU A 944 20.04 11.12 -12.04
C LEU A 944 20.92 10.46 -13.10
N ARG A 945 21.09 11.13 -14.23
CA ARG A 945 22.05 10.79 -15.29
C ARG A 945 22.73 12.08 -15.73
N ASP A 946 24.05 12.12 -15.69
CA ASP A 946 24.85 13.30 -16.01
C ASP A 946 24.48 14.56 -15.17
N GLY A 947 23.75 14.37 -14.06
CA GLY A 947 23.20 15.40 -13.18
C GLY A 947 21.70 15.71 -13.36
N GLU A 948 21.09 15.28 -14.46
CA GLU A 948 19.67 15.51 -14.79
C GLU A 948 18.78 14.35 -14.32
N TRP A 949 17.52 14.62 -13.96
CA TRP A 949 16.57 13.58 -13.56
C TRP A 949 16.18 12.68 -14.75
N VAL A 950 16.24 11.36 -14.57
CA VAL A 950 15.76 10.37 -15.55
C VAL A 950 14.76 9.36 -14.97
N GLY A 951 14.40 9.48 -13.69
CA GLY A 951 13.46 8.57 -13.03
C GLY A 951 13.72 8.46 -11.53
N TYR A 952 13.17 7.42 -10.91
CA TYR A 952 13.33 7.16 -9.47
C TYR A 952 13.43 5.66 -9.15
N ASN A 953 14.09 5.37 -8.03
CA ASN A 953 14.19 4.03 -7.47
C ASN A 953 12.83 3.60 -6.90
N ARG A 954 12.26 2.48 -7.35
CA ARG A 954 10.95 1.99 -6.88
C ARG A 954 11.07 1.16 -5.60
N VAL A 955 12.16 0.40 -5.45
CA VAL A 955 12.38 -0.49 -4.29
C VAL A 955 13.88 -0.59 -3.96
N GLY A 956 14.22 -0.91 -2.71
CA GLY A 956 15.59 -1.26 -2.34
C GLY A 956 15.72 -2.30 -1.23
N ALA A 957 16.92 -2.85 -1.10
CA ALA A 957 17.39 -3.64 0.05
C ALA A 957 18.94 -3.64 0.08
N TYR A 958 19.54 -4.10 1.18
CA TYR A 958 20.99 -4.27 1.23
C TYR A 958 21.43 -5.62 0.68
N GLY A 959 22.10 -5.66 -0.47
CA GLY A 959 22.60 -6.90 -1.08
C GLY A 959 23.79 -7.47 -0.31
N HIS A 960 23.54 -8.42 0.62
CA HIS A 960 24.58 -8.89 1.55
C HIS A 960 25.73 -9.69 0.91
N THR A 961 25.57 -10.19 -0.32
CA THR A 961 26.64 -10.82 -1.11
C THR A 961 27.38 -9.80 -1.99
N LEU A 962 26.68 -8.77 -2.46
CA LEU A 962 27.26 -7.69 -3.27
C LEU A 962 27.98 -6.61 -2.42
N GLY A 963 27.58 -6.46 -1.16
CA GLY A 963 28.25 -5.60 -0.18
C GLY A 963 27.74 -4.14 -0.12
N GLY A 964 26.64 -3.81 -0.78
CA GLY A 964 26.04 -2.46 -0.77
C GLY A 964 24.53 -2.52 -1.04
N ALA A 965 23.85 -1.37 -1.01
CA ALA A 965 22.42 -1.31 -1.31
C ALA A 965 22.14 -1.58 -2.80
N VAL A 966 21.11 -2.38 -3.06
CA VAL A 966 20.64 -2.79 -4.39
C VAL A 966 19.21 -2.27 -4.56
N GLY A 967 18.91 -1.70 -5.72
CA GLY A 967 17.58 -1.18 -6.05
C GLY A 967 17.13 -1.53 -7.45
N LEU A 968 15.82 -1.41 -7.70
CA LEU A 968 15.22 -1.43 -9.04
C LEU A 968 14.48 -0.12 -9.24
N GLY A 969 14.75 0.56 -10.36
CA GLY A 969 14.11 1.82 -10.70
C GLY A 969 13.83 1.95 -12.19
N MET A 970 12.76 2.66 -12.53
CA MET A 970 12.41 2.95 -13.92
C MET A 970 13.20 4.19 -14.36
N VAL A 971 13.88 4.09 -15.50
CA VAL A 971 14.55 5.23 -16.16
C VAL A 971 13.93 5.52 -17.51
N GLU A 972 13.92 6.78 -17.91
CA GLU A 972 13.18 7.28 -19.07
C GLU A 972 14.05 8.13 -20.01
N ASP A 973 13.93 7.90 -21.32
CA ASP A 973 14.55 8.68 -22.38
C ASP A 973 13.63 8.68 -23.61
N GLU A 974 13.17 9.88 -24.03
CA GLU A 974 12.30 10.05 -25.20
C GLU A 974 12.89 9.49 -26.51
N ARG A 975 14.21 9.29 -26.57
CA ARG A 975 14.91 8.70 -27.73
C ARG A 975 14.83 7.16 -27.78
N GLY A 976 14.34 6.53 -26.71
CA GLY A 976 14.39 5.08 -26.50
C GLY A 976 15.70 4.63 -25.84
N ILE A 977 15.62 3.57 -25.04
CA ILE A 977 16.73 3.05 -24.23
C ILE A 977 17.13 1.65 -24.74
N PRO A 978 18.17 1.52 -25.59
CA PRO A 978 18.84 0.25 -25.84
C PRO A 978 19.37 -0.35 -24.52
N ALA A 979 19.44 -1.67 -24.41
CA ALA A 979 19.90 -2.31 -23.18
C ALA A 979 21.40 -2.08 -22.96
N GLU A 980 22.16 -2.14 -24.05
CA GLU A 980 23.59 -1.86 -24.15
C GLU A 980 23.96 -0.42 -23.76
N ALA A 981 23.06 0.55 -23.94
CA ALA A 981 23.35 1.96 -23.67
C ALA A 981 23.52 2.24 -22.17
N ILE A 982 22.86 1.47 -21.29
CA ILE A 982 22.88 1.67 -19.83
C ILE A 982 24.30 1.50 -19.26
N GLU A 983 25.13 0.62 -19.84
CA GLU A 983 26.51 0.42 -19.41
C GLU A 983 27.41 1.64 -19.69
N GLU A 984 26.97 2.56 -20.56
CA GLU A 984 27.67 3.80 -20.91
C GLU A 984 27.17 5.03 -20.13
N TRP A 985 26.07 4.93 -19.36
CA TRP A 985 25.46 6.08 -18.67
C TRP A 985 26.15 6.40 -17.34
N SER A 986 26.41 7.70 -17.08
CA SER A 986 26.90 8.17 -15.80
C SER A 986 25.74 8.47 -14.85
N PHE A 987 25.36 7.47 -14.06
CA PHE A 987 24.53 7.62 -12.86
C PHE A 987 25.40 8.02 -11.65
#